data_AF-A0A1G3EED8-F1
#
_entry.id   AF-A0A1G3EED8-F1
#
_cell.length_a   1.000
_cell.length_b   1.000
_cell.length_c   1.000
_cell.angle_alpha   90.00
_cell.angle_beta   90.00
_cell.angle_gamma   90.00
#
_symmetry.space_group_name_H-M   'P 1'
#
loop_
_entity.id
_entity.type
_entity.pdbx_description
1 polymer ?
#
loop_
_entity_poly.entity_id
_entity_poly.type
_entity_poly.pdbx_seq_one_letter_code
_entity_poly.pdbx_strand_id
1 'polypeptide(L)'
;MKGNVLGDIRAEHDSKMLESSFWETSDYKSLLESNDRAIVVGRRGTGKSALVHMLAKHWSNKPKTKVMTISPEEEQIIGLRDTFELFGDKYLHIKAGIKMAWRYGIYMEIITDLANHYKLQKNIDVAAIAHHIQSWGSRRQSISSKIRKKLKDILIAEQSPQSRIADLSDALELDLIEEVLFEALEKSDVQYVVFADKLDEGYSPDDLGVAIVDGFIQTVIDIKSRSKELVIAFAFVRDNIYRSISKLDPDFTRNIEGQTLRLHWDEYNLFNLVCNRMRIAFKCDIENNTRIWNQFAANELKGKDGFRTALKLTLYRPRDILVLLNDAFLRANSHDRKEIILEDIDATAKTISSNRLNDLHKEYESIFPALDEFTKVFTGCQPEISIPAAVEKVEKILLIDRLNKEKLQDIFLFENGTQVLQRLYSVGFIGLYNEQSASFVFCHDGKEPDRNFVSNSRLLIHPCYWLALGTSQSELKLDEAEEIHDEYDIEVSSASTEQRNQRIGALLQELAEIPEGQPGAVDFESWCLKAIKIIFAGSLCNVQIHPNKCGLQQRDIVGTNLGETKFWKRIQEDYQTRQIIFEIKNYRELGAAEYRQVNSYLCNEYGRIAFFVTRDHNNNLSKDKEINWAKELFNDHKKLVVKLSAKFLEKHLRKARSPQKHDALDKELNNLLDTYSRQYLITKYK
;
A
#
# COMPACT_ATOMS: atom_id res chain seq x y z
N MET A 1 -28.26 16.97 23.32
CA MET A 1 -28.31 16.19 22.07
C MET A 1 -27.30 15.04 22.16
N LYS A 2 -27.53 13.89 21.51
CA LYS A 2 -26.48 12.85 21.42
C LYS A 2 -25.32 13.39 20.58
N GLY A 3 -24.07 13.04 20.91
CA GLY A 3 -22.90 13.47 20.13
C GLY A 3 -22.96 13.05 18.65
N ASN A 4 -23.52 11.87 18.38
CA ASN A 4 -23.75 11.35 17.03
C ASN A 4 -25.25 11.36 16.71
N VAL A 5 -25.80 12.52 16.33
CA VAL A 5 -27.25 12.67 16.10
C VAL A 5 -27.73 11.88 14.86
N LEU A 6 -26.92 11.83 13.80
CA LEU A 6 -27.21 11.14 12.54
C LEU A 6 -26.82 9.65 12.59
N GLY A 7 -26.47 9.12 13.75
CA GLY A 7 -26.01 7.75 13.93
C GLY A 7 -24.49 7.64 14.12
N ASP A 8 -24.06 6.47 14.61
CA ASP A 8 -22.65 6.16 14.84
C ASP A 8 -21.89 6.04 13.51
N ILE A 9 -20.61 6.38 13.56
CA ILE A 9 -19.70 6.34 12.41
C ILE A 9 -19.22 4.92 12.11
N ARG A 10 -19.36 4.00 13.07
CA ARG A 10 -19.08 2.57 12.97
C ARG A 10 -20.39 1.83 12.76
N ALA A 11 -20.52 1.14 11.62
CA ALA A 11 -21.76 0.47 11.24
C ALA A 11 -22.22 -0.57 12.28
N GLU A 12 -21.28 -1.19 12.98
CA GLU A 12 -21.50 -2.22 14.00
C GLU A 12 -22.21 -1.65 15.23
N HIS A 13 -22.04 -0.36 15.50
CA HIS A 13 -22.67 0.35 16.61
C HIS A 13 -23.91 1.14 16.17
N ASP A 14 -24.19 1.17 14.86
CA ASP A 14 -25.21 2.01 14.25
C ASP A 14 -26.46 1.24 13.78
N SER A 15 -26.59 -0.06 14.11
CA SER A 15 -27.58 -0.96 13.51
C SER A 15 -29.01 -0.40 13.51
N LYS A 16 -29.44 0.23 14.62
CA LYS A 16 -30.80 0.79 14.73
C LYS A 16 -31.04 1.93 13.72
N MET A 17 -30.12 2.88 13.65
CA MET A 17 -30.24 4.00 12.71
C MET A 17 -30.12 3.48 11.28
N LEU A 18 -29.06 2.71 11.02
CA LEU A 18 -28.77 2.12 9.72
C LEU A 18 -29.99 1.40 9.14
N GLU A 19 -30.63 0.50 9.91
CA GLU A 19 -31.80 -0.25 9.42
C GLU A 19 -33.02 0.62 9.15
N SER A 20 -33.21 1.70 9.92
CA SER A 20 -34.36 2.60 9.79
C SER A 20 -34.21 3.65 8.69
N SER A 21 -32.97 3.94 8.27
CA SER A 21 -32.65 5.04 7.36
C SER A 21 -31.74 4.61 6.21
N PHE A 22 -31.65 3.30 5.92
CA PHE A 22 -30.77 2.79 4.88
C PHE A 22 -31.14 3.40 3.51
N TRP A 23 -30.12 3.75 2.74
CA TRP A 23 -30.29 4.20 1.36
C TRP A 23 -29.82 3.09 0.42
N GLU A 24 -30.74 2.56 -0.38
CA GLU A 24 -30.47 1.44 -1.29
C GLU A 24 -29.83 1.92 -2.60
N THR A 25 -28.50 1.88 -2.66
CA THR A 25 -27.74 2.20 -3.87
C THR A 25 -27.91 1.13 -4.96
N SER A 26 -27.52 1.46 -6.20
CA SER A 26 -27.44 0.50 -7.31
C SER A 26 -26.53 -0.68 -6.99
N ASP A 27 -25.41 -0.44 -6.30
CA ASP A 27 -24.47 -1.47 -5.85
C ASP A 27 -25.14 -2.48 -4.91
N TYR A 28 -25.91 -1.98 -3.92
CA TYR A 28 -26.66 -2.84 -3.02
C TYR A 28 -27.68 -3.70 -3.76
N LYS A 29 -28.46 -3.08 -4.67
CA LYS A 29 -29.47 -3.81 -5.47
C LYS A 29 -28.83 -4.88 -6.36
N SER A 30 -27.70 -4.56 -6.99
CA SER A 30 -26.95 -5.51 -7.82
C SER A 30 -26.52 -6.74 -7.02
N LEU A 31 -26.07 -6.57 -5.78
CA LEU A 31 -25.69 -7.66 -4.87
C LEU A 31 -26.88 -8.48 -4.33
N LEU A 32 -28.09 -7.94 -4.39
CA LEU A 32 -29.32 -8.67 -4.05
C LEU A 32 -29.80 -9.58 -5.18
N GLU A 33 -29.62 -9.11 -6.42
CA GLU A 33 -30.13 -9.74 -7.64
C GLU A 33 -29.16 -10.77 -8.22
N SER A 34 -27.85 -10.54 -8.09
CA SER A 34 -26.82 -11.40 -8.66
C SER A 34 -25.62 -11.60 -7.72
N ASN A 35 -24.98 -12.77 -7.84
CA ASN A 35 -23.70 -13.08 -7.21
C ASN A 35 -22.52 -13.05 -8.21
N ASP A 36 -22.73 -12.48 -9.41
CA ASP A 36 -21.72 -12.38 -10.47
C ASP A 36 -20.46 -11.67 -9.97
N ARG A 37 -20.66 -10.61 -9.19
CA ARG A 37 -19.59 -9.81 -8.59
C ARG A 37 -19.49 -10.06 -7.08
N ALA A 38 -18.96 -11.23 -6.72
CA ALA A 38 -18.83 -11.69 -5.35
C ALA A 38 -17.77 -10.93 -4.53
N ILE A 39 -16.82 -10.26 -5.19
CA ILE A 39 -15.73 -9.53 -4.52
C ILE A 39 -16.08 -8.05 -4.48
N VAL A 40 -16.49 -7.56 -3.31
CA VAL A 40 -16.91 -6.16 -3.11
C VAL A 40 -15.74 -5.36 -2.58
N VAL A 41 -15.30 -4.37 -3.36
CA VAL A 41 -14.11 -3.57 -3.05
C VAL A 41 -14.50 -2.14 -2.74
N GLY A 42 -13.91 -1.59 -1.68
CA GLY A 42 -14.09 -0.17 -1.35
C GLY A 42 -13.10 0.34 -0.33
N ARG A 43 -12.88 1.66 -0.33
CA ARG A 43 -11.99 2.31 0.65
C ARG A 43 -12.56 2.29 2.07
N ARG A 44 -11.76 2.73 3.04
CA ARG A 44 -12.25 2.89 4.41
C ARG A 44 -13.32 3.99 4.44
N GLY A 45 -14.47 3.69 5.05
CA GLY A 45 -15.59 4.62 5.18
C GLY A 45 -16.65 4.57 4.06
N THR A 46 -16.50 3.72 3.04
CA THR A 46 -17.47 3.57 1.93
C THR A 46 -18.72 2.76 2.27
N GLY A 47 -18.83 2.22 3.49
CA GLY A 47 -20.03 1.48 3.93
C GLY A 47 -20.01 -0.03 3.72
N LYS A 48 -18.84 -0.67 3.50
CA LYS A 48 -18.72 -2.15 3.39
C LYS A 48 -19.46 -2.92 4.51
N SER A 49 -19.16 -2.63 5.77
CA SER A 49 -19.80 -3.26 6.92
C SER A 49 -21.31 -2.97 7.02
N ALA A 50 -21.73 -1.78 6.58
CA ALA A 50 -23.15 -1.44 6.51
C ALA A 50 -23.88 -2.27 5.45
N LEU A 51 -23.25 -2.49 4.29
CA LEU A 51 -23.79 -3.39 3.25
C LEU A 51 -23.87 -4.83 3.74
N VAL A 52 -22.83 -5.34 4.39
CA VAL A 52 -22.83 -6.69 4.97
C VAL A 52 -24.00 -6.86 5.93
N HIS A 53 -24.22 -5.89 6.83
CA HIS A 53 -25.35 -5.92 7.77
C HIS A 53 -26.71 -5.96 7.05
N MET A 54 -26.93 -5.08 6.07
CA MET A 54 -28.21 -5.00 5.36
C MET A 54 -28.46 -6.19 4.44
N LEU A 55 -27.43 -6.69 3.75
CA LEU A 55 -27.50 -7.90 2.94
C LEU A 55 -27.78 -9.11 3.83
N ALA A 56 -27.04 -9.29 4.91
CA ALA A 56 -27.27 -10.39 5.86
C ALA A 56 -28.71 -10.38 6.38
N LYS A 57 -29.22 -9.20 6.76
CA LYS A 57 -30.62 -9.05 7.19
C LYS A 57 -31.60 -9.42 6.06
N HIS A 58 -31.41 -8.92 4.85
CA HIS A 58 -32.28 -9.23 3.71
C HIS A 58 -32.30 -10.74 3.41
N TRP A 59 -31.13 -11.37 3.27
CA TRP A 59 -31.01 -12.79 2.94
C TRP A 59 -31.50 -13.69 4.08
N SER A 60 -31.38 -13.28 5.35
CA SER A 60 -31.94 -14.03 6.48
C SER A 60 -33.47 -14.11 6.49
N ASN A 61 -34.14 -13.16 5.82
CA ASN A 61 -35.60 -13.16 5.70
C ASN A 61 -36.10 -13.97 4.49
N LYS A 62 -35.21 -14.41 3.58
CA LYS A 62 -35.60 -15.27 2.47
C LYS A 62 -35.91 -16.69 2.98
N PRO A 63 -37.00 -17.32 2.51
CA PRO A 63 -37.33 -18.68 2.92
C PRO A 63 -36.23 -19.63 2.47
N LYS A 64 -35.94 -20.64 3.30
CA LYS A 64 -34.93 -21.69 3.01
C LYS A 64 -33.50 -21.15 2.82
N THR A 65 -33.23 -19.93 3.26
CA THR A 65 -31.88 -19.34 3.25
C THR A 65 -31.34 -19.26 4.67
N LYS A 66 -30.07 -19.62 4.85
CA LYS A 66 -29.31 -19.36 6.07
C LYS A 66 -28.15 -18.42 5.79
N VAL A 67 -27.86 -17.54 6.75
CA VAL A 67 -26.79 -16.55 6.62
C VAL A 67 -25.68 -16.85 7.62
N MET A 68 -24.44 -16.74 7.16
CA MET A 68 -23.23 -16.83 7.97
C MET A 68 -22.37 -15.59 7.72
N THR A 69 -21.88 -14.97 8.78
CA THR A 69 -20.95 -13.83 8.68
C THR A 69 -19.60 -14.22 9.24
N ILE A 70 -18.55 -13.97 8.47
CA ILE A 70 -17.15 -14.18 8.85
C ILE A 70 -16.54 -12.79 9.04
N SER A 71 -16.10 -12.50 10.26
CA SER A 71 -15.41 -11.26 10.59
C SER A 71 -14.23 -11.60 11.50
N PRO A 72 -13.02 -11.75 10.93
CA PRO A 72 -11.84 -12.07 11.72
C PRO A 72 -11.52 -10.98 12.73
N GLU A 73 -10.98 -11.37 13.87
CA GLU A 73 -10.41 -10.44 14.86
C GLU A 73 -8.87 -10.40 14.71
N GLU A 74 -8.26 -9.28 15.10
CA GLU A 74 -6.84 -9.00 14.90
C GLU A 74 -5.94 -10.10 15.49
N GLU A 75 -6.17 -10.48 16.74
CA GLU A 75 -5.40 -11.52 17.44
C GLU A 75 -5.51 -12.90 16.78
N GLN A 76 -6.63 -13.18 16.11
CA GLN A 76 -6.88 -14.45 15.44
C GLN A 76 -6.10 -14.53 14.13
N ILE A 77 -6.07 -13.43 13.37
CA ILE A 77 -5.28 -13.32 12.14
C ILE A 77 -3.78 -13.35 12.47
N ILE A 78 -3.34 -12.62 13.49
CA ILE A 78 -1.94 -12.68 13.96
C ILE A 78 -1.56 -14.13 14.31
N GLY A 79 -2.40 -14.85 15.04
CA GLY A 79 -2.14 -16.25 15.38
C GLY A 79 -2.08 -17.20 14.17
N LEU A 80 -2.83 -16.93 13.11
CA LEU A 80 -2.80 -17.71 11.87
C LEU A 80 -1.49 -17.54 11.09
N ARG A 81 -0.85 -16.36 11.18
CA ARG A 81 0.41 -16.06 10.47
C ARG A 81 1.49 -17.09 10.78
N ASP A 82 1.73 -17.40 12.06
CA ASP A 82 2.69 -18.44 12.48
C ASP A 82 2.50 -19.78 11.75
N THR A 83 1.25 -20.13 11.46
CA THR A 83 0.90 -21.42 10.86
C THR A 83 1.01 -21.37 9.35
N PHE A 84 0.64 -20.24 8.75
CA PHE A 84 0.75 -20.02 7.31
C PHE A 84 2.18 -19.79 6.83
N GLU A 85 3.09 -19.29 7.68
CA GLU A 85 4.52 -19.23 7.41
C GLU A 85 5.13 -20.62 7.12
N LEU A 86 4.52 -21.70 7.62
CA LEU A 86 4.93 -23.07 7.32
C LEU A 86 4.75 -23.43 5.83
N PHE A 87 3.95 -22.69 5.06
CA PHE A 87 3.85 -22.88 3.62
C PHE A 87 5.02 -22.22 2.83
N GLY A 88 6.04 -21.73 3.54
CA GLY A 88 7.31 -21.24 2.99
C GLY A 88 7.25 -19.80 2.50
N ASP A 89 8.28 -19.37 1.77
CA ASP A 89 8.44 -17.97 1.35
C ASP A 89 7.84 -17.64 -0.02
N LYS A 90 7.38 -18.65 -0.77
CA LYS A 90 6.83 -18.44 -2.12
C LYS A 90 5.35 -18.05 -2.03
N TYR A 91 5.00 -16.88 -2.53
CA TYR A 91 3.62 -16.35 -2.55
C TYR A 91 2.57 -17.39 -2.99
N LEU A 92 2.81 -18.08 -4.10
CA LEU A 92 1.87 -19.09 -4.63
C LEU A 92 1.68 -20.30 -3.71
N HIS A 93 2.72 -20.72 -2.98
CA HIS A 93 2.63 -21.83 -2.04
C HIS A 93 1.81 -21.43 -0.81
N ILE A 94 2.12 -20.25 -0.25
CA ILE A 94 1.38 -19.66 0.87
C ILE A 94 -0.10 -19.54 0.50
N LYS A 95 -0.40 -18.92 -0.65
CA LYS A 95 -1.75 -18.75 -1.18
C LYS A 95 -2.48 -20.09 -1.32
N ALA A 96 -1.84 -21.11 -1.88
CA ALA A 96 -2.45 -22.43 -2.09
C ALA A 96 -2.88 -23.08 -0.76
N GLY A 97 -1.98 -23.13 0.23
CA GLY A 97 -2.29 -23.71 1.54
C GLY A 97 -3.40 -22.94 2.26
N ILE A 98 -3.36 -21.60 2.20
CA ILE A 98 -4.38 -20.74 2.82
C ILE A 98 -5.75 -20.93 2.15
N LYS A 99 -5.79 -21.00 0.82
CA LYS A 99 -7.03 -21.24 0.06
C LYS A 99 -7.71 -22.54 0.50
N MET A 100 -6.94 -23.62 0.61
CA MET A 100 -7.47 -24.92 1.05
C MET A 100 -7.98 -24.87 2.50
N ALA A 101 -7.22 -24.23 3.38
CA ALA A 101 -7.58 -24.07 4.79
C ALA A 101 -8.89 -23.27 4.97
N TRP A 102 -9.06 -22.15 4.26
CA TRP A 102 -10.30 -21.37 4.31
C TRP A 102 -11.48 -22.11 3.70
N ARG A 103 -11.28 -22.78 2.55
CA ARG A 103 -12.35 -23.56 1.90
C ARG A 103 -12.87 -24.65 2.82
N TYR A 104 -11.96 -25.44 3.41
CA TYR A 104 -12.29 -26.42 4.43
C TYR A 104 -13.03 -25.79 5.60
N GLY A 105 -12.53 -24.65 6.11
CA GLY A 105 -13.14 -24.01 7.27
C GLY A 105 -14.58 -23.54 7.02
N ILE A 106 -14.84 -22.93 5.87
CA ILE A 106 -16.19 -22.47 5.50
C ILE A 106 -17.14 -23.67 5.38
N TYR A 107 -16.73 -24.73 4.70
CA TYR A 107 -17.55 -25.95 4.59
C TYR A 107 -17.81 -26.59 5.95
N MET A 108 -16.79 -26.69 6.81
CA MET A 108 -16.95 -27.25 8.14
C MET A 108 -17.85 -26.41 9.05
N GLU A 109 -17.87 -25.08 8.94
CA GLU A 109 -18.84 -24.25 9.65
C GLU A 109 -20.27 -24.52 9.18
N ILE A 110 -20.49 -24.65 7.86
CA ILE A 110 -21.82 -24.95 7.30
C ILE A 110 -22.28 -26.35 7.72
N ILE A 111 -21.41 -27.36 7.59
CA ILE A 111 -21.63 -28.73 8.04
C ILE A 111 -21.95 -28.75 9.54
N THR A 112 -21.18 -28.03 10.35
CA THR A 112 -21.41 -27.95 11.79
C THR A 112 -22.78 -27.35 12.07
N ASP A 113 -23.19 -26.30 11.33
CA ASP A 113 -24.52 -25.72 11.49
C ASP A 113 -25.64 -26.72 11.15
N LEU A 114 -25.52 -27.41 10.00
CA LEU A 114 -26.45 -28.45 9.55
C LEU A 114 -26.57 -29.59 10.57
N ALA A 115 -25.43 -30.12 11.03
CA ALA A 115 -25.35 -31.31 11.87
C ALA A 115 -25.97 -31.12 13.26
N ASN A 116 -26.03 -29.91 13.82
CA ASN A 116 -26.75 -29.68 15.08
C ASN A 116 -28.13 -29.02 14.90
N HIS A 117 -28.60 -28.85 13.66
CA HIS A 117 -29.96 -28.39 13.43
C HIS A 117 -30.92 -29.58 13.38
N TYR A 118 -31.85 -29.66 14.33
CA TYR A 118 -32.74 -30.83 14.55
C TYR A 118 -33.48 -31.34 13.30
N LYS A 119 -33.82 -30.46 12.34
CA LYS A 119 -34.45 -30.83 11.06
C LYS A 119 -33.46 -31.27 9.97
N LEU A 120 -32.27 -30.68 9.95
CA LEU A 120 -31.33 -30.80 8.83
C LEU A 120 -30.30 -31.92 9.07
N GLN A 121 -30.03 -32.23 10.34
CA GLN A 121 -29.07 -33.27 10.74
C GLN A 121 -29.35 -34.66 10.13
N LYS A 122 -30.59 -34.94 9.70
CA LYS A 122 -30.97 -36.22 9.09
C LYS A 122 -30.51 -36.36 7.64
N ASN A 123 -30.20 -35.24 7.00
CA ASN A 123 -29.87 -35.18 5.58
C ASN A 123 -28.35 -35.18 5.35
N ILE A 124 -27.55 -35.13 6.41
CA ILE A 124 -26.09 -35.13 6.36
C ILE A 124 -25.55 -36.50 6.79
N ASP A 125 -24.64 -37.06 5.99
CA ASP A 125 -23.93 -38.28 6.34
C ASP A 125 -22.80 -37.99 7.33
N VAL A 126 -23.18 -37.84 8.60
CA VAL A 126 -22.23 -37.59 9.71
C VAL A 126 -21.23 -38.73 9.85
N ALA A 127 -21.58 -39.96 9.46
CA ALA A 127 -20.70 -41.12 9.62
C ALA A 127 -19.49 -41.03 8.69
N ALA A 128 -19.70 -40.61 7.44
CA ALA A 128 -18.62 -40.44 6.45
C ALA A 128 -17.56 -39.43 6.90
N ILE A 129 -17.97 -38.34 7.56
CA ILE A 129 -17.11 -37.22 7.96
C ILE A 129 -16.95 -37.08 9.49
N ALA A 130 -17.19 -38.15 10.24
CA ALA A 130 -17.21 -38.12 11.71
C ALA A 130 -15.90 -37.58 12.30
N HIS A 131 -14.77 -37.96 11.72
CA HIS A 131 -13.44 -37.56 12.17
C HIS A 131 -13.16 -36.05 11.90
N HIS A 132 -13.69 -35.49 10.80
CA HIS A 132 -13.64 -34.06 10.53
C HIS A 132 -14.46 -33.27 11.55
N ILE A 133 -15.70 -33.70 11.83
CA ILE A 133 -16.59 -33.02 12.79
C ILE A 133 -15.98 -33.03 14.20
N GLN A 134 -15.43 -34.16 14.64
CA GLN A 134 -14.80 -34.28 15.96
C GLN A 134 -13.56 -33.40 16.09
N SER A 135 -12.73 -33.31 15.03
CA SER A 135 -11.50 -32.51 15.07
C SER A 135 -11.73 -31.00 14.94
N TRP A 136 -12.83 -30.57 14.32
CA TRP A 136 -13.10 -29.15 14.03
C TRP A 136 -13.30 -28.27 15.28
N GLY A 137 -13.93 -28.81 16.32
CA GLY A 137 -14.11 -28.12 17.60
C GLY A 137 -15.47 -27.43 17.77
N SER A 138 -15.59 -26.59 18.81
CA SER A 138 -16.87 -26.06 19.29
C SER A 138 -17.39 -24.88 18.47
N ARG A 139 -18.71 -24.79 18.28
CA ARG A 139 -19.40 -23.66 17.61
C ARG A 139 -19.05 -22.27 18.17
N ARG A 140 -18.67 -22.17 19.44
CA ARG A 140 -18.33 -20.87 20.07
C ARG A 140 -16.95 -20.34 19.69
N GLN A 141 -16.07 -21.19 19.13
CA GLN A 141 -14.74 -20.78 18.70
C GLN A 141 -14.82 -20.17 17.31
N SER A 142 -13.97 -19.17 17.04
CA SER A 142 -13.91 -18.57 15.70
C SER A 142 -13.35 -19.55 14.66
N ILE A 143 -13.80 -19.39 13.42
CA ILE A 143 -13.30 -20.15 12.26
C ILE A 143 -11.77 -20.10 12.16
N SER A 144 -11.18 -18.91 12.34
CA SER A 144 -9.72 -18.70 12.31
C SER A 144 -9.00 -19.54 13.36
N SER A 145 -9.54 -19.61 14.59
CA SER A 145 -8.95 -20.41 15.66
C SER A 145 -9.03 -21.91 15.38
N LYS A 146 -10.13 -22.38 14.79
CA LYS A 146 -10.32 -23.79 14.40
C LYS A 146 -9.40 -24.18 13.26
N ILE A 147 -9.28 -23.32 12.23
CA ILE A 147 -8.31 -23.50 11.15
C ILE A 147 -6.91 -23.64 11.74
N ARG A 148 -6.49 -22.70 12.59
CA ARG A 148 -5.16 -22.72 13.22
C ARG A 148 -4.90 -24.04 13.94
N LYS A 149 -5.86 -24.50 14.75
CA LYS A 149 -5.75 -25.77 15.48
C LYS A 149 -5.62 -26.95 14.51
N LYS A 150 -6.53 -27.05 13.53
CA LYS A 150 -6.54 -28.13 12.54
C LYS A 150 -5.24 -28.20 11.75
N LEU A 151 -4.70 -27.04 11.35
CA LEU A 151 -3.43 -26.97 10.64
C LEU A 151 -2.25 -27.38 11.53
N LYS A 152 -2.23 -26.98 12.81
CA LYS A 152 -1.17 -27.43 13.74
C LYS A 152 -1.18 -28.95 13.99
N ASP A 153 -2.36 -29.57 13.93
CA ASP A 153 -2.50 -31.02 14.09
C ASP A 153 -2.01 -31.79 12.84
N ILE A 154 -2.02 -31.16 11.66
CA ILE A 154 -1.64 -31.77 10.37
C ILE A 154 -0.19 -31.45 9.99
N LEU A 155 0.22 -30.20 10.13
CA LEU A 155 1.47 -29.69 9.56
C LEU A 155 2.69 -30.04 10.43
N ILE A 156 3.70 -30.63 9.81
CA ILE A 156 4.97 -30.99 10.45
C ILE A 156 6.04 -29.95 10.09
N ALA A 157 6.64 -29.31 11.11
CA ALA A 157 7.56 -28.17 10.96
C ALA A 157 8.92 -28.52 10.31
N GLU A 158 9.25 -29.81 10.20
CA GLU A 158 10.48 -30.30 9.58
C GLU A 158 10.33 -30.60 8.08
N GLN A 159 9.11 -30.74 7.56
CA GLN A 159 8.85 -31.06 6.15
C GLN A 159 9.10 -29.88 5.19
N SER A 160 9.20 -30.17 3.89
CA SER A 160 9.23 -29.12 2.88
C SER A 160 7.85 -28.44 2.75
N PRO A 161 7.79 -27.14 2.36
CA PRO A 161 6.52 -26.47 2.10
C PRO A 161 5.62 -27.18 1.08
N GLN A 162 6.20 -27.77 0.03
CA GLN A 162 5.45 -28.50 -0.98
C GLN A 162 4.84 -29.79 -0.43
N SER A 163 5.59 -30.53 0.40
CA SER A 163 5.08 -31.72 1.09
C SER A 163 3.92 -31.35 2.00
N ARG A 164 4.04 -30.27 2.78
CA ARG A 164 2.95 -29.77 3.63
C ARG A 164 1.67 -29.46 2.86
N ILE A 165 1.78 -28.86 1.68
CA ILE A 165 0.61 -28.54 0.84
C ILE A 165 -0.03 -29.82 0.30
N ALA A 166 0.77 -30.80 -0.13
CA ALA A 166 0.28 -32.10 -0.58
C ALA A 166 -0.42 -32.86 0.56
N ASP A 167 0.26 -32.98 1.71
CA ASP A 167 -0.27 -33.64 2.91
C ASP A 167 -1.54 -32.94 3.41
N LEU A 168 -1.61 -31.60 3.32
CA LEU A 168 -2.82 -30.85 3.62
C LEU A 168 -3.98 -31.20 2.67
N SER A 169 -3.70 -31.40 1.38
CA SER A 169 -4.71 -31.78 0.40
C SER A 169 -5.34 -33.12 0.75
N ASP A 170 -4.49 -34.08 1.11
CA ASP A 170 -4.92 -35.43 1.48
C ASP A 170 -5.67 -35.41 2.81
N ALA A 171 -5.17 -34.67 3.82
CA ALA A 171 -5.74 -34.65 5.15
C ALA A 171 -7.04 -33.85 5.30
N LEU A 172 -7.30 -32.88 4.41
CA LEU A 172 -8.53 -32.09 4.45
C LEU A 172 -9.69 -32.76 3.70
N GLU A 173 -9.43 -33.74 2.83
CA GLU A 173 -10.42 -34.51 2.08
C GLU A 173 -11.54 -33.62 1.47
N LEU A 174 -11.14 -32.51 0.82
CA LEU A 174 -12.07 -31.46 0.39
C LEU A 174 -13.17 -31.98 -0.55
N ASP A 175 -12.85 -32.92 -1.44
CA ASP A 175 -13.83 -33.48 -2.38
C ASP A 175 -14.92 -34.28 -1.65
N LEU A 176 -14.55 -35.08 -0.64
CA LEU A 176 -15.50 -35.80 0.22
C LEU A 176 -16.41 -34.83 0.98
N ILE A 177 -15.82 -33.77 1.54
CA ILE A 177 -16.56 -32.75 2.29
C ILE A 177 -17.52 -31.98 1.38
N GLU A 178 -17.08 -31.64 0.17
CA GLU A 178 -17.90 -30.98 -0.86
C GLU A 178 -19.11 -31.86 -1.23
N GLU A 179 -18.90 -33.14 -1.50
CA GLU A 179 -19.96 -34.10 -1.82
C GLU A 179 -20.98 -34.20 -0.69
N VAL A 180 -20.54 -34.47 0.54
CA VAL A 180 -21.41 -34.61 1.71
C VAL A 180 -22.18 -33.31 1.99
N LEU A 181 -21.52 -32.16 1.86
CA LEU A 181 -22.14 -30.85 2.07
C LEU A 181 -23.22 -30.56 1.03
N PHE A 182 -22.88 -30.65 -0.25
CA PHE A 182 -23.82 -30.27 -1.32
C PHE A 182 -25.00 -31.23 -1.39
N GLU A 183 -24.79 -32.54 -1.22
CA GLU A 183 -25.91 -33.48 -1.09
C GLU A 183 -26.83 -33.14 0.09
N ALA A 184 -26.25 -32.77 1.25
CA ALA A 184 -27.03 -32.40 2.41
C ALA A 184 -27.85 -31.11 2.18
N LEU A 185 -27.29 -30.13 1.47
CA LEU A 185 -27.98 -28.89 1.09
C LEU A 185 -29.11 -29.15 0.08
N GLU A 186 -28.87 -29.97 -0.94
CA GLU A 186 -29.89 -30.37 -1.92
C GLU A 186 -31.03 -31.15 -1.28
N LYS A 187 -30.74 -32.18 -0.47
CA LYS A 187 -31.75 -32.96 0.27
C LYS A 187 -32.54 -32.11 1.26
N SER A 188 -31.91 -31.08 1.82
CA SER A 188 -32.53 -30.16 2.76
C SER A 188 -33.33 -29.06 2.08
N ASP A 189 -33.11 -28.82 0.80
CA ASP A 189 -33.63 -27.66 0.06
C ASP A 189 -33.34 -26.36 0.83
N VAL A 190 -32.06 -26.15 1.17
CA VAL A 190 -31.56 -24.98 1.91
C VAL A 190 -30.34 -24.38 1.21
N GLN A 191 -30.32 -23.07 1.09
CA GLN A 191 -29.20 -22.29 0.58
C GLN A 191 -28.45 -21.61 1.73
N TYR A 192 -27.12 -21.54 1.64
CA TYR A 192 -26.30 -20.72 2.54
C TYR A 192 -25.76 -19.48 1.85
N VAL A 193 -25.76 -18.37 2.56
CA VAL A 193 -25.15 -17.11 2.11
C VAL A 193 -24.10 -16.68 3.12
N VAL A 194 -22.85 -16.58 2.67
CA VAL A 194 -21.68 -16.25 3.48
C VAL A 194 -21.23 -14.83 3.17
N PHE A 195 -21.15 -13.98 4.19
CA PHE A 195 -20.58 -12.64 4.07
C PHE A 195 -19.28 -12.56 4.84
N ALA A 196 -18.20 -12.17 4.18
CA ALA A 196 -16.93 -11.92 4.83
C ALA A 196 -16.63 -10.42 4.87
N ASP A 197 -16.51 -9.87 6.07
CA ASP A 197 -16.16 -8.48 6.33
C ASP A 197 -14.87 -8.38 7.14
N LYS A 198 -14.28 -7.19 7.21
CA LYS A 198 -13.10 -6.90 8.04
C LYS A 198 -11.89 -7.80 7.76
N LEU A 199 -11.73 -8.20 6.49
CA LEU A 199 -10.56 -8.95 6.04
C LEU A 199 -9.24 -8.15 6.16
N ASP A 200 -9.33 -6.86 6.51
CA ASP A 200 -8.17 -6.01 6.82
C ASP A 200 -7.73 -6.00 8.28
N GLU A 201 -8.47 -6.63 9.20
CA GLU A 201 -8.05 -6.72 10.61
C GLU A 201 -6.84 -7.65 10.74
N GLY A 202 -5.79 -7.18 11.43
CA GLY A 202 -4.51 -7.90 11.51
C GLY A 202 -3.74 -8.01 10.18
N TYR A 203 -4.14 -7.27 9.15
CA TYR A 203 -3.43 -7.22 7.87
C TYR A 203 -2.08 -6.50 8.00
N SER A 204 -1.04 -7.08 7.38
CA SER A 204 0.25 -6.44 7.17
C SER A 204 0.53 -6.36 5.66
N PRO A 205 1.14 -5.27 5.15
CA PRO A 205 1.41 -5.09 3.73
C PRO A 205 2.65 -5.88 3.27
N ASP A 206 2.69 -7.18 3.59
CA ASP A 206 3.75 -8.11 3.23
C ASP A 206 3.19 -9.30 2.43
N ASP A 207 4.05 -10.07 1.77
CA ASP A 207 3.64 -11.17 0.88
C ASP A 207 2.70 -12.17 1.59
N LEU A 208 2.95 -12.46 2.87
CA LEU A 208 2.09 -13.31 3.68
C LEU A 208 0.72 -12.68 3.93
N GLY A 209 0.67 -11.42 4.38
CA GLY A 209 -0.59 -10.72 4.63
C GLY A 209 -1.46 -10.60 3.38
N VAL A 210 -0.85 -10.35 2.22
CA VAL A 210 -1.57 -10.32 0.94
C VAL A 210 -2.06 -11.72 0.55
N ALA A 211 -1.22 -12.75 0.69
CA ALA A 211 -1.60 -14.13 0.39
C ALA A 211 -2.74 -14.64 1.30
N ILE A 212 -2.86 -14.15 2.54
CA ILE A 212 -3.98 -14.49 3.45
C ILE A 212 -5.31 -14.06 2.86
N VAL A 213 -5.41 -12.80 2.43
CA VAL A 213 -6.65 -12.24 1.89
C VAL A 213 -6.92 -12.78 0.48
N ASP A 214 -5.88 -12.95 -0.35
CA ASP A 214 -6.00 -13.55 -1.67
C ASP A 214 -6.50 -15.00 -1.60
N GLY A 215 -5.91 -15.83 -0.73
CA GLY A 215 -6.37 -17.20 -0.52
C GLY A 215 -7.84 -17.26 -0.09
N PHE A 216 -8.32 -16.28 0.70
CA PHE A 216 -9.74 -16.15 1.04
C PHE A 216 -10.60 -15.74 -0.17
N ILE A 217 -10.19 -14.75 -0.96
CA ILE A 217 -10.91 -14.33 -2.18
C ILE A 217 -11.04 -15.50 -3.16
N GLN A 218 -9.94 -16.22 -3.39
CA GLN A 218 -9.94 -17.41 -4.24
C GLN A 218 -10.85 -18.52 -3.69
N THR A 219 -10.96 -18.63 -2.37
CA THR A 219 -11.93 -19.55 -1.74
C THR A 219 -13.36 -19.17 -2.08
N VAL A 220 -13.72 -17.88 -1.99
CA VAL A 220 -15.06 -17.38 -2.35
C VAL A 220 -15.40 -17.69 -3.81
N ILE A 221 -14.43 -17.47 -4.71
CA ILE A 221 -14.56 -17.77 -6.14
C ILE A 221 -14.72 -19.28 -6.38
N ASP A 222 -13.89 -20.11 -5.74
CA ASP A 222 -13.96 -21.57 -5.85
C ASP A 222 -15.36 -22.07 -5.40
N ILE A 223 -15.86 -21.59 -4.26
CA ILE A 223 -17.19 -21.94 -3.73
C ILE A 223 -18.29 -21.59 -4.73
N LYS A 224 -18.25 -20.40 -5.33
CA LYS A 224 -19.23 -19.98 -6.33
C LYS A 224 -19.27 -20.92 -7.53
N SER A 225 -18.10 -21.28 -8.06
CA SER A 225 -17.99 -22.17 -9.23
C SER A 225 -18.45 -23.61 -8.96
N ARG A 226 -18.31 -24.09 -7.72
CA ARG A 226 -18.55 -25.49 -7.34
C ARG A 226 -19.96 -25.75 -6.80
N SER A 227 -20.51 -24.80 -6.06
CA SER A 227 -21.73 -25.03 -5.26
C SER A 227 -23.04 -24.92 -6.05
N LYS A 228 -23.01 -24.53 -7.33
CA LYS A 228 -24.22 -24.33 -8.17
C LYS A 228 -25.31 -23.51 -7.45
N GLU A 229 -24.90 -22.42 -6.81
CA GLU A 229 -25.76 -21.51 -6.01
C GLU A 229 -26.29 -22.08 -4.68
N LEU A 230 -25.96 -23.31 -4.28
CA LEU A 230 -26.29 -23.83 -2.94
C LEU A 230 -25.56 -23.04 -1.83
N VAL A 231 -24.37 -22.54 -2.14
CA VAL A 231 -23.58 -21.68 -1.25
C VAL A 231 -23.16 -20.42 -2.01
N ILE A 232 -23.73 -19.28 -1.63
CA ILE A 232 -23.34 -17.97 -2.15
C ILE A 232 -22.37 -17.35 -1.15
N ALA A 233 -21.23 -16.85 -1.62
CA ALA A 233 -20.26 -16.20 -0.76
C ALA A 233 -19.86 -14.83 -1.32
N PHE A 234 -19.73 -13.84 -0.45
CA PHE A 234 -19.27 -12.49 -0.76
C PHE A 234 -18.08 -12.11 0.11
N ALA A 235 -17.06 -11.50 -0.49
CA ALA A 235 -15.90 -10.97 0.24
C ALA A 235 -15.85 -9.45 0.12
N PHE A 236 -15.79 -8.76 1.26
CA PHE A 236 -15.69 -7.30 1.33
C PHE A 236 -14.24 -6.93 1.65
N VAL A 237 -13.56 -6.36 0.65
CA VAL A 237 -12.10 -6.15 0.67
C VAL A 237 -11.79 -4.66 0.60
N ARG A 238 -10.74 -4.24 1.31
CA ARG A 238 -10.23 -2.87 1.15
C ARG A 238 -9.50 -2.72 -0.17
N ASP A 239 -9.69 -1.56 -0.77
CA ASP A 239 -9.13 -1.26 -2.08
C ASP A 239 -7.59 -1.36 -2.13
N ASN A 240 -6.88 -0.90 -1.10
CA ASN A 240 -5.41 -1.05 -1.03
C ASN A 240 -4.95 -2.52 -0.98
N ILE A 241 -5.69 -3.40 -0.29
CA ILE A 241 -5.39 -4.84 -0.26
C ILE A 241 -5.67 -5.46 -1.62
N TYR A 242 -6.82 -5.14 -2.23
CA TYR A 242 -7.16 -5.58 -3.57
C TYR A 242 -6.07 -5.22 -4.60
N ARG A 243 -5.51 -4.00 -4.50
CA ARG A 243 -4.38 -3.58 -5.33
C ARG A 243 -3.11 -4.39 -5.07
N SER A 244 -2.80 -4.74 -3.83
CA SER A 244 -1.66 -5.61 -3.54
C SER A 244 -1.83 -7.00 -4.14
N ILE A 245 -3.04 -7.56 -4.07
CA ILE A 245 -3.38 -8.85 -4.68
C ILE A 245 -3.20 -8.81 -6.19
N SER A 246 -3.69 -7.74 -6.85
CA SER A 246 -3.53 -7.53 -8.29
C SER A 246 -2.08 -7.57 -8.76
N LYS A 247 -1.11 -7.20 -7.90
CA LYS A 247 0.32 -7.20 -8.24
C LYS A 247 0.99 -8.55 -7.99
N LEU A 248 0.58 -9.24 -6.93
CA LEU A 248 1.25 -10.44 -6.46
C LEU A 248 0.64 -11.71 -7.06
N ASP A 249 -0.65 -11.71 -7.40
CA ASP A 249 -1.32 -12.84 -8.02
C ASP A 249 -1.18 -12.82 -9.56
N PRO A 250 -0.39 -13.73 -10.17
CA PRO A 250 -0.27 -13.81 -11.63
C PRO A 250 -1.59 -14.16 -12.34
N ASP A 251 -2.57 -14.72 -11.63
CA ASP A 251 -3.87 -15.12 -12.20
C ASP A 251 -4.98 -14.09 -11.91
N PHE A 252 -4.64 -12.89 -11.43
CA PHE A 252 -5.59 -11.86 -11.00
C PHE A 252 -6.63 -11.50 -12.08
N THR A 253 -6.18 -11.10 -13.28
CA THR A 253 -7.05 -10.71 -14.40
C THR A 253 -7.99 -11.83 -14.82
N ARG A 254 -7.52 -13.07 -14.74
CA ARG A 254 -8.29 -14.25 -15.14
C ARG A 254 -9.37 -14.61 -14.12
N ASN A 255 -9.05 -14.55 -12.83
CA ASN A 255 -9.89 -15.15 -11.79
C ASN A 255 -10.65 -14.12 -10.95
N ILE A 256 -10.07 -12.95 -10.67
CA ILE A 256 -10.59 -12.00 -9.67
C ILE A 256 -11.25 -10.79 -10.33
N GLU A 257 -10.63 -10.22 -11.35
CA GLU A 257 -11.02 -8.92 -11.92
C GLU A 257 -12.47 -8.90 -12.40
N GLY A 258 -12.88 -9.90 -13.20
CA GLY A 258 -14.25 -10.01 -13.72
C GLY A 258 -15.33 -10.28 -12.66
N GLN A 259 -14.95 -10.61 -11.43
CA GLN A 259 -15.86 -10.94 -10.32
C GLN A 259 -15.93 -9.83 -9.26
N THR A 260 -15.42 -8.63 -9.60
CA THR A 260 -15.29 -7.52 -8.65
C THR A 260 -16.37 -6.46 -8.86
N LEU A 261 -17.00 -6.02 -7.75
CA LEU A 261 -17.85 -4.83 -7.67
C LEU A 261 -17.12 -3.77 -6.85
N ARG A 262 -16.82 -2.61 -7.44
CA ARG A 262 -16.28 -1.47 -6.69
C ARG A 262 -17.41 -0.56 -6.23
N LEU A 263 -17.42 -0.24 -4.94
CA LEU A 263 -18.43 0.62 -4.34
C LEU A 263 -18.24 2.08 -4.78
N HIS A 264 -19.34 2.69 -5.24
CA HIS A 264 -19.36 4.07 -5.70
C HIS A 264 -20.38 4.92 -4.92
N TRP A 265 -20.00 6.16 -4.61
CA TRP A 265 -20.88 7.16 -3.99
C TRP A 265 -20.79 8.48 -4.75
N ASP A 266 -21.94 8.97 -5.21
CA ASP A 266 -22.10 10.28 -5.83
C ASP A 266 -22.82 11.25 -4.86
N GLU A 267 -22.90 12.53 -5.25
CA GLU A 267 -23.60 13.57 -4.50
C GLU A 267 -25.06 13.17 -4.21
N TYR A 268 -25.75 12.59 -5.20
CA TYR A 268 -27.14 12.21 -5.08
C TYR A 268 -27.36 11.14 -4.00
N ASN A 269 -26.60 10.05 -4.03
CA ASN A 269 -26.70 8.95 -3.09
C ASN A 269 -26.31 9.40 -1.67
N LEU A 270 -25.28 10.24 -1.52
CA LEU A 270 -24.87 10.78 -0.22
C LEU A 270 -25.90 11.74 0.36
N PHE A 271 -26.47 12.62 -0.48
CA PHE A 271 -27.54 13.53 -0.06
C PHE A 271 -28.76 12.76 0.46
N ASN A 272 -29.20 11.74 -0.27
CA ASN A 272 -30.34 10.92 0.14
C ASN A 272 -30.04 10.10 1.42
N LEU A 273 -28.83 9.56 1.57
CA LEU A 273 -28.39 8.88 2.78
C LEU A 273 -28.47 9.81 4.00
N VAL A 274 -27.97 11.04 3.87
CA VAL A 274 -27.99 12.05 4.94
C VAL A 274 -29.42 12.45 5.27
N CYS A 275 -30.25 12.78 4.28
CA CYS A 275 -31.64 13.17 4.49
C CYS A 275 -32.47 12.05 5.14
N ASN A 276 -32.28 10.79 4.76
CA ASN A 276 -32.94 9.66 5.42
C ASN A 276 -32.55 9.57 6.90
N ARG A 277 -31.27 9.74 7.23
CA ARG A 277 -30.81 9.77 8.63
C ARG A 277 -31.37 10.96 9.39
N MET A 278 -31.42 12.15 8.79
CA MET A 278 -32.03 13.35 9.39
C MET A 278 -33.52 13.15 9.68
N ARG A 279 -34.26 12.48 8.78
CA ARG A 279 -35.68 12.16 8.96
C ARG A 279 -35.92 11.40 10.26
N ILE A 280 -35.12 10.36 10.50
CA ILE A 280 -35.20 9.53 11.71
C ILE A 280 -34.66 10.29 12.93
N ALA A 281 -33.50 10.92 12.81
CA ALA A 281 -32.83 11.65 13.89
C ALA A 281 -33.71 12.74 14.50
N PHE A 282 -34.37 13.52 13.64
CA PHE A 282 -35.13 14.69 14.04
C PHE A 282 -36.65 14.45 14.08
N LYS A 283 -37.11 13.22 13.81
CA LYS A 283 -38.53 12.86 13.73
C LYS A 283 -39.31 13.81 12.82
N CYS A 284 -38.79 13.99 11.61
CA CYS A 284 -39.36 14.88 10.61
C CYS A 284 -40.18 14.05 9.61
N ASP A 285 -41.44 14.42 9.37
CA ASP A 285 -42.32 13.69 8.44
C ASP A 285 -42.27 14.24 7.00
N ILE A 286 -41.31 15.12 6.70
CA ILE A 286 -41.14 15.68 5.35
C ILE A 286 -40.57 14.59 4.43
N GLU A 287 -41.26 14.33 3.32
CA GLU A 287 -40.80 13.37 2.31
C GLU A 287 -39.67 13.96 1.44
N ASN A 288 -39.82 15.21 1.00
CA ASN A 288 -38.87 15.85 0.10
C ASN A 288 -37.52 16.14 0.79
N ASN A 289 -36.46 15.48 0.32
CA ASN A 289 -35.11 15.57 0.90
C ASN A 289 -34.54 17.01 0.92
N THR A 290 -34.79 17.82 -0.11
CA THR A 290 -34.36 19.23 -0.12
C THR A 290 -35.06 20.05 0.96
N ARG A 291 -36.35 19.81 1.20
CA ARG A 291 -37.08 20.48 2.28
C ARG A 291 -36.59 20.04 3.66
N ILE A 292 -36.25 18.76 3.85
CA ILE A 292 -35.63 18.27 5.10
C ILE A 292 -34.32 19.00 5.33
N TRP A 293 -33.41 18.99 4.35
CA TRP A 293 -32.13 19.68 4.47
C TRP A 293 -32.30 21.16 4.83
N ASN A 294 -33.17 21.87 4.11
CA ASN A 294 -33.45 23.29 4.34
C ASN A 294 -34.08 23.62 5.69
N GLN A 295 -34.67 22.64 6.37
CA GLN A 295 -35.22 22.81 7.72
C GLN A 295 -34.13 22.84 8.79
N PHE A 296 -32.98 22.23 8.51
CA PHE A 296 -31.88 22.07 9.46
C PHE A 296 -30.59 22.75 9.01
N ALA A 297 -30.59 23.40 7.84
CA ALA A 297 -29.49 24.19 7.32
C ALA A 297 -29.95 25.64 7.11
N ALA A 298 -29.12 26.60 7.52
CA ALA A 298 -29.40 28.03 7.44
C ALA A 298 -28.67 28.71 6.27
N ASN A 299 -29.20 29.84 5.83
CA ASN A 299 -28.56 30.77 4.87
C ASN A 299 -28.03 30.06 3.61
N GLU A 300 -26.73 30.21 3.33
CA GLU A 300 -26.00 29.66 2.18
C GLU A 300 -25.95 28.13 2.18
N LEU A 301 -26.15 27.48 3.33
CA LEU A 301 -26.23 26.03 3.40
C LEU A 301 -27.59 25.50 2.92
N LYS A 302 -28.58 26.33 2.61
CA LYS A 302 -29.85 25.86 2.03
C LYS A 302 -29.67 25.41 0.58
N GLY A 303 -30.54 24.49 0.15
CA GLY A 303 -30.51 23.89 -1.17
C GLY A 303 -29.46 22.79 -1.29
N LYS A 304 -29.41 22.18 -2.47
CA LYS A 304 -28.41 21.14 -2.77
C LYS A 304 -27.00 21.72 -2.83
N ASP A 305 -26.85 22.96 -3.28
CA ASP A 305 -25.54 23.63 -3.39
C ASP A 305 -24.92 23.87 -2.00
N GLY A 306 -25.76 24.15 -1.00
CA GLY A 306 -25.32 24.22 0.40
C GLY A 306 -24.85 22.86 0.94
N PHE A 307 -25.53 21.76 0.59
CA PHE A 307 -25.04 20.41 0.90
C PHE A 307 -23.72 20.10 0.18
N ARG A 308 -23.59 20.46 -1.10
CA ARG A 308 -22.35 20.31 -1.89
C ARG A 308 -21.18 21.04 -1.23
N THR A 309 -21.44 22.20 -0.62
CA THR A 309 -20.45 22.98 0.13
C THR A 309 -19.91 22.23 1.36
N ALA A 310 -20.73 21.41 2.02
CA ALA A 310 -20.25 20.51 3.07
C ALA A 310 -19.55 19.28 2.47
N LEU A 311 -20.12 18.69 1.41
CA LEU A 311 -19.64 17.46 0.80
C LEU A 311 -18.21 17.58 0.25
N LYS A 312 -17.86 18.71 -0.38
CA LYS A 312 -16.51 18.95 -0.92
C LYS A 312 -15.39 18.87 0.13
N LEU A 313 -15.71 19.12 1.40
CA LEU A 313 -14.77 19.04 2.52
C LEU A 313 -14.51 17.58 2.96
N THR A 314 -15.09 16.61 2.26
CA THR A 314 -14.99 15.17 2.53
C THR A 314 -14.38 14.43 1.34
N LEU A 315 -14.09 13.13 1.49
CA LEU A 315 -13.64 12.27 0.37
C LEU A 315 -14.82 11.56 -0.31
N TYR A 316 -16.01 12.18 -0.36
CA TYR A 316 -17.23 11.63 -0.96
C TYR A 316 -17.61 10.25 -0.41
N ARG A 317 -17.48 10.07 0.92
CA ARG A 317 -17.82 8.81 1.61
C ARG A 317 -18.89 9.01 2.66
N PRO A 318 -19.79 8.03 2.86
CA PRO A 318 -20.82 8.10 3.89
C PRO A 318 -20.27 8.44 5.28
N ARG A 319 -19.18 7.78 5.68
CA ARG A 319 -18.57 8.03 6.99
C ARG A 319 -18.11 9.48 7.14
N ASP A 320 -17.54 10.06 6.09
CA ASP A 320 -16.87 11.35 6.17
C ASP A 320 -17.90 12.49 6.29
N ILE A 321 -18.97 12.42 5.48
CA ILE A 321 -20.08 13.39 5.58
C ILE A 321 -20.84 13.24 6.90
N LEU A 322 -21.01 12.03 7.42
CA LEU A 322 -21.66 11.83 8.71
C LEU A 322 -20.83 12.37 9.88
N VAL A 323 -19.50 12.19 9.86
CA VAL A 323 -18.61 12.81 10.87
C VAL A 323 -18.73 14.33 10.82
N LEU A 324 -18.64 14.92 9.61
CA LEU A 324 -18.76 16.38 9.42
C LEU A 324 -20.09 16.92 9.96
N LEU A 325 -21.20 16.30 9.59
CA LEU A 325 -22.51 16.79 9.98
C LEU A 325 -22.85 16.52 11.44
N ASN A 326 -22.44 15.39 12.02
CA ASN A 326 -22.65 15.11 13.45
C ASN A 326 -21.99 16.17 14.33
N ASP A 327 -20.73 16.49 14.06
CA ASP A 327 -19.99 17.51 14.81
C ASP A 327 -20.54 18.92 14.56
N ALA A 328 -20.97 19.23 13.33
CA ALA A 328 -21.64 20.50 13.03
C ALA A 328 -22.97 20.65 13.78
N PHE A 329 -23.82 19.62 13.80
CA PHE A 329 -25.05 19.62 14.58
C PHE A 329 -24.80 19.71 16.09
N LEU A 330 -23.74 19.07 16.58
CA LEU A 330 -23.33 19.16 17.99
C LEU A 330 -22.94 20.61 18.36
N ARG A 331 -22.20 21.30 17.48
CA ARG A 331 -21.83 22.71 17.64
C ARG A 331 -23.03 23.65 17.55
N ALA A 332 -23.92 23.44 16.59
CA ALA A 332 -25.15 24.23 16.49
C ALA A 332 -25.96 24.11 17.79
N ASN A 333 -26.13 22.88 18.30
CA ASN A 333 -26.84 22.63 19.54
C ASN A 333 -26.12 23.20 20.77
N SER A 334 -24.78 23.24 20.82
CA SER A 334 -24.06 23.89 21.93
C SER A 334 -24.25 25.40 21.98
N HIS A 335 -24.73 25.99 20.88
CA HIS A 335 -25.11 27.41 20.77
C HIS A 335 -26.64 27.59 20.74
N ASP A 336 -27.41 26.60 21.22
CA ASP A 336 -28.88 26.59 21.26
C ASP A 336 -29.56 26.78 19.89
N ARG A 337 -28.86 26.47 18.78
CA ARG A 337 -29.39 26.48 17.41
C ARG A 337 -29.83 25.09 16.98
N LYS A 338 -30.93 25.04 16.22
CA LYS A 338 -31.42 23.83 15.55
C LYS A 338 -30.90 23.68 14.12
N GLU A 339 -30.53 24.80 13.50
CA GLU A 339 -30.01 24.89 12.14
C GLU A 339 -28.48 25.02 12.19
N ILE A 340 -27.78 24.24 11.35
CA ILE A 340 -26.35 24.40 11.12
C ILE A 340 -26.11 25.60 10.21
N ILE A 341 -25.03 26.33 10.49
CA ILE A 341 -24.53 27.45 9.68
C ILE A 341 -23.13 27.11 9.16
N LEU A 342 -22.62 27.92 8.24
CA LEU A 342 -21.32 27.70 7.60
C LEU A 342 -20.18 27.62 8.63
N GLU A 343 -20.23 28.45 9.68
CA GLU A 343 -19.23 28.46 10.74
C GLU A 343 -19.14 27.13 11.52
N ASP A 344 -20.25 26.39 11.66
CA ASP A 344 -20.24 25.07 12.29
C ASP A 344 -19.53 24.03 11.41
N ILE A 345 -19.73 24.14 10.09
CA ILE A 345 -19.10 23.28 9.08
C ILE A 345 -17.60 23.56 9.03
N ASP A 346 -17.19 24.83 8.91
CA ASP A 346 -15.78 25.22 8.82
C ASP A 346 -14.97 24.80 10.04
N ALA A 347 -15.54 25.01 11.24
CA ALA A 347 -14.89 24.64 12.48
C ALA A 347 -14.69 23.12 12.62
N THR A 348 -15.62 22.34 12.06
CA THR A 348 -15.53 20.87 12.03
C THR A 348 -14.58 20.38 10.95
N ALA A 349 -14.68 20.97 9.76
CA ALA A 349 -13.88 20.62 8.61
C ALA A 349 -12.38 20.81 8.89
N LYS A 350 -11.98 21.78 9.72
CA LYS A 350 -10.57 21.96 10.11
C LYS A 350 -9.98 20.73 10.80
N THR A 351 -10.74 20.15 11.73
CA THR A 351 -10.33 18.93 12.45
C THR A 351 -10.34 17.73 11.51
N ILE A 352 -11.38 17.59 10.68
CA ILE A 352 -11.49 16.49 9.72
C ILE A 352 -10.36 16.54 8.69
N SER A 353 -10.09 17.71 8.13
CA SER A 353 -9.03 17.94 7.14
C SER A 353 -7.67 17.48 7.67
N SER A 354 -7.34 17.87 8.90
CA SER A 354 -6.08 17.48 9.55
C SER A 354 -6.00 15.96 9.77
N ASN A 355 -7.09 15.35 10.23
CA ASN A 355 -7.17 13.90 10.42
C ASN A 355 -7.06 13.14 9.08
N ARG A 356 -7.68 13.66 8.02
CA ARG A 356 -7.66 13.04 6.68
C ARG A 356 -6.29 13.12 6.02
N LEU A 357 -5.58 14.24 6.17
CA LEU A 357 -4.21 14.35 5.68
C LEU A 357 -3.29 13.36 6.39
N ASN A 358 -3.42 13.23 7.72
CA ASN A 358 -2.67 12.23 8.50
C ASN A 358 -3.05 10.79 8.12
N ASP A 359 -4.34 10.51 7.88
CA ASP A 359 -4.80 9.20 7.41
C ASP A 359 -4.21 8.87 6.02
N LEU A 360 -4.13 9.84 5.11
CA LEU A 360 -3.51 9.70 3.79
C LEU A 360 -2.03 9.35 3.93
N HIS A 361 -1.28 10.06 4.78
CA HIS A 361 0.14 9.76 5.02
C HIS A 361 0.33 8.34 5.54
N LYS A 362 -0.44 7.92 6.54
CA LYS A 362 -0.36 6.56 7.09
C LYS A 362 -0.78 5.48 6.09
N GLU A 363 -1.80 5.74 5.28
CA GLU A 363 -2.31 4.77 4.30
C GLU A 363 -1.26 4.48 3.21
N TYR A 364 -0.48 5.48 2.82
CA TYR A 364 0.49 5.37 1.74
C TYR A 364 1.95 5.32 2.19
N GLU A 365 2.27 5.40 3.49
CA GLU A 365 3.66 5.43 4.01
C GLU A 365 4.53 4.28 3.47
N SER A 366 3.99 3.08 3.38
CA SER A 366 4.72 1.91 2.86
C SER A 366 5.01 1.95 1.35
N ILE A 367 4.23 2.70 0.58
CA ILE A 367 4.28 2.72 -0.90
C ILE A 367 4.82 4.06 -1.43
N PHE A 368 4.66 5.14 -0.66
CA PHE A 368 5.13 6.49 -0.94
C PHE A 368 5.71 7.09 0.35
N PRO A 369 6.87 6.61 0.84
CA PRO A 369 7.46 7.06 2.10
C PRO A 369 7.66 8.57 2.23
N ALA A 370 7.99 9.26 1.14
CA ALA A 370 8.24 10.70 1.13
C ALA A 370 6.98 11.56 0.93
N LEU A 371 5.78 10.96 0.94
CA LEU A 371 4.51 11.66 0.67
C LEU A 371 4.28 12.86 1.59
N ASP A 372 4.62 12.76 2.87
CA ASP A 372 4.46 13.86 3.82
C ASP A 372 5.36 15.06 3.46
N GLU A 373 6.59 14.82 3.00
CA GLU A 373 7.48 15.89 2.56
C GLU A 373 6.96 16.58 1.30
N PHE A 374 6.42 15.82 0.34
CA PHE A 374 5.86 16.38 -0.89
C PHE A 374 4.52 17.09 -0.68
N THR A 375 3.69 16.67 0.27
CA THR A 375 2.42 17.35 0.55
C THR A 375 2.62 18.64 1.36
N LYS A 376 3.64 18.69 2.24
CA LYS A 376 3.96 19.89 3.04
C LYS A 376 4.30 21.12 2.20
N VAL A 377 4.87 20.97 0.99
CA VAL A 377 5.25 22.13 0.14
C VAL A 377 4.05 22.95 -0.34
N PHE A 378 2.85 22.38 -0.26
CA PHE A 378 1.60 23.04 -0.62
C PHE A 378 0.96 23.82 0.55
N THR A 379 1.59 23.82 1.72
CA THR A 379 1.14 24.62 2.87
C THR A 379 1.12 26.11 2.51
N GLY A 380 0.03 26.81 2.80
CA GLY A 380 -0.14 28.24 2.50
C GLY A 380 -0.33 28.59 1.03
N CYS A 381 -0.37 27.60 0.13
CA CYS A 381 -0.48 27.84 -1.31
C CYS A 381 -1.92 28.15 -1.74
N GLN A 382 -2.07 28.63 -2.97
CA GLN A 382 -3.37 28.66 -3.63
C GLN A 382 -3.80 27.20 -3.93
N PRO A 383 -5.09 26.86 -3.72
CA PRO A 383 -5.57 25.50 -3.97
C PRO A 383 -5.44 25.06 -5.43
N GLU A 384 -5.73 25.99 -6.34
CA GLU A 384 -5.50 25.81 -7.76
C GLU A 384 -4.09 26.27 -8.13
N ILE A 385 -3.35 25.41 -8.82
CA ILE A 385 -1.95 25.65 -9.17
C ILE A 385 -1.68 25.15 -10.59
N SER A 386 -0.87 25.91 -11.35
CA SER A 386 -0.39 25.44 -12.64
C SER A 386 0.67 24.34 -12.45
N ILE A 387 0.76 23.42 -13.41
CA ILE A 387 1.78 22.36 -13.38
C ILE A 387 3.20 22.92 -13.20
N PRO A 388 3.66 23.95 -13.94
CA PRO A 388 5.01 24.50 -13.75
C PRO A 388 5.27 25.00 -12.32
N ALA A 389 4.29 25.69 -11.71
CA ALA A 389 4.43 26.19 -10.35
C ALA A 389 4.42 25.06 -9.30
N ALA A 390 3.63 24.00 -9.54
CA ALA A 390 3.62 22.81 -8.69
C ALA A 390 4.94 22.03 -8.80
N VAL A 391 5.49 21.88 -10.01
CA VAL A 391 6.79 21.26 -10.28
C VAL A 391 7.90 21.98 -9.53
N GLU A 392 7.97 23.32 -9.62
CA GLU A 392 9.00 24.12 -8.92
C GLU A 392 8.98 23.88 -7.39
N LYS A 393 7.79 23.67 -6.82
CA LYS A 393 7.65 23.39 -5.38
C LYS A 393 8.15 22.00 -5.00
N VAL A 394 7.74 20.97 -5.73
CA VAL A 394 8.13 19.59 -5.42
C VAL A 394 9.59 19.32 -5.75
N GLU A 395 10.17 20.01 -6.73
CA GLU A 395 11.60 19.91 -7.07
C GLU A 395 12.52 20.34 -5.92
N LYS A 396 12.06 21.27 -5.05
CA LYS A 396 12.82 21.64 -3.84
C LYS A 396 13.03 20.46 -2.91
N ILE A 397 12.10 19.52 -2.86
CA ILE A 397 12.21 18.29 -2.06
C ILE A 397 13.17 17.29 -2.71
N LEU A 398 13.23 17.25 -4.05
CA LEU A 398 14.18 16.39 -4.77
C LEU A 398 15.65 16.76 -4.52
N LEU A 399 15.90 17.98 -4.03
CA LEU A 399 17.23 18.46 -3.65
C LEU A 399 17.60 18.12 -2.19
N ILE A 400 16.66 17.62 -1.37
CA ILE A 400 16.92 17.28 0.03
C ILE A 400 17.68 15.96 0.12
N ASP A 401 18.74 15.95 0.92
CA ASP A 401 19.63 14.80 1.12
C ASP A 401 19.81 14.42 2.60
N ARG A 402 19.03 15.04 3.50
CA ARG A 402 19.05 14.81 4.95
C ARG A 402 17.67 14.41 5.47
N LEU A 403 17.26 13.19 5.15
CA LEU A 403 16.05 12.55 5.67
C LEU A 403 16.36 11.10 6.07
N ASN A 404 15.37 10.40 6.61
CA ASN A 404 15.52 8.97 6.86
C ASN A 404 15.80 8.21 5.54
N LYS A 405 16.43 7.04 5.65
CA LYS A 405 16.86 6.25 4.49
C LYS A 405 15.71 5.94 3.52
N GLU A 406 14.54 5.57 4.04
CA GLU A 406 13.40 5.16 3.22
C GLU A 406 12.85 6.31 2.38
N LYS A 407 12.69 7.51 2.98
CA LYS A 407 12.28 8.72 2.26
C LYS A 407 13.32 9.15 1.24
N LEU A 408 14.61 9.12 1.58
CA LEU A 408 15.68 9.49 0.63
C LEU A 408 15.73 8.54 -0.56
N GLN A 409 15.61 7.23 -0.33
CA GLN A 409 15.53 6.26 -1.41
C GLN A 409 14.33 6.53 -2.32
N ASP A 410 13.19 6.87 -1.73
CA ASP A 410 11.98 7.19 -2.48
C ASP A 410 12.15 8.47 -3.32
N ILE A 411 12.71 9.53 -2.72
CA ILE A 411 13.03 10.80 -3.41
C ILE A 411 13.97 10.58 -4.59
N PHE A 412 15.05 9.80 -4.42
CA PHE A 412 16.04 9.55 -5.47
C PHE A 412 15.53 8.68 -6.62
N LEU A 413 14.35 8.06 -6.49
CA LEU A 413 13.70 7.35 -7.59
C LEU A 413 12.93 8.28 -8.53
N PHE A 414 12.67 9.54 -8.16
CA PHE A 414 12.04 10.50 -9.05
C PHE A 414 13.08 11.20 -9.91
N GLU A 415 12.84 11.25 -11.22
CA GLU A 415 13.74 11.94 -12.16
C GLU A 415 13.44 13.43 -12.26
N ASN A 416 12.17 13.82 -12.08
CA ASN A 416 11.69 15.19 -12.20
C ASN A 416 10.42 15.42 -11.36
N GLY A 417 10.05 16.70 -11.21
CA GLY A 417 8.85 17.06 -10.45
C GLY A 417 7.54 16.57 -11.06
N THR A 418 7.45 16.41 -12.39
CA THR A 418 6.23 15.89 -13.05
C THR A 418 5.89 14.48 -12.58
N GLN A 419 6.89 13.61 -12.44
CA GLN A 419 6.68 12.25 -11.90
C GLN A 419 6.16 12.28 -10.46
N VAL A 420 6.57 13.27 -9.66
CA VAL A 420 6.04 13.46 -8.30
C VAL A 420 4.57 13.88 -8.36
N LEU A 421 4.21 14.80 -9.26
CA LEU A 421 2.81 15.23 -9.42
C LEU A 421 1.90 14.09 -9.87
N GLN A 422 2.33 13.27 -10.84
CA GLN A 422 1.60 12.05 -11.23
C GLN A 422 1.38 11.12 -10.04
N ARG A 423 2.39 10.99 -9.16
CA ARG A 423 2.29 10.19 -7.94
C ARG A 423 1.27 10.78 -6.96
N LEU A 424 1.28 12.10 -6.75
CA LEU A 424 0.32 12.82 -5.91
C LEU A 424 -1.11 12.72 -6.45
N TYR A 425 -1.26 12.70 -7.77
CA TYR A 425 -2.55 12.46 -8.44
C TYR A 425 -3.05 11.03 -8.17
N SER A 426 -2.18 10.02 -8.30
CA SER A 426 -2.55 8.60 -8.09
C SER A 426 -3.05 8.27 -6.66
N VAL A 427 -2.68 9.08 -5.67
CA VAL A 427 -3.12 8.92 -4.28
C VAL A 427 -4.33 9.82 -3.93
N GLY A 428 -4.81 10.61 -4.89
CA GLY A 428 -5.94 11.53 -4.73
C GLY A 428 -5.63 12.79 -3.94
N PHE A 429 -4.36 13.18 -3.83
CA PHE A 429 -3.99 14.43 -3.19
C PHE A 429 -4.26 15.65 -4.09
N ILE A 430 -4.01 15.50 -5.39
CA ILE A 430 -4.32 16.51 -6.42
C ILE A 430 -5.23 15.92 -7.49
N GLY A 431 -6.04 16.77 -8.10
CA GLY A 431 -6.86 16.49 -9.27
C GLY A 431 -6.38 17.27 -10.49
N LEU A 432 -6.74 16.79 -11.67
CA LEU A 432 -6.42 17.38 -12.97
C LEU A 432 -7.68 17.96 -13.59
N TYR A 433 -7.59 19.18 -14.10
CA TYR A 433 -8.68 19.78 -14.87
C TYR A 433 -8.88 19.08 -16.22
N ASN A 434 -10.13 18.75 -16.53
CA ASN A 434 -10.58 18.14 -17.77
C ASN A 434 -11.38 19.15 -18.59
N GLU A 435 -10.85 19.53 -19.75
CA GLU A 435 -11.53 20.44 -20.67
C GLU A 435 -12.84 19.86 -21.24
N GLN A 436 -12.97 18.53 -21.34
CA GLN A 436 -14.16 17.90 -21.92
C GLN A 436 -15.35 17.89 -20.97
N SER A 437 -15.10 17.57 -19.71
CA SER A 437 -16.13 17.56 -18.66
C SER A 437 -16.20 18.88 -17.92
N ALA A 438 -15.39 19.88 -18.30
CA ALA A 438 -15.20 21.18 -17.64
C ALA A 438 -14.74 21.12 -16.16
N SER A 439 -14.12 20.01 -15.76
CA SER A 439 -14.10 19.62 -14.36
C SER A 439 -12.79 19.11 -13.80
N PHE A 440 -12.62 19.17 -12.47
CA PHE A 440 -11.49 18.52 -11.82
C PHE A 440 -11.76 17.04 -11.58
N VAL A 441 -10.89 16.21 -12.14
CA VAL A 441 -10.92 14.77 -11.95
C VAL A 441 -9.88 14.37 -10.92
N PHE A 442 -10.26 13.53 -9.96
CA PHE A 442 -9.34 12.97 -8.97
C PHE A 442 -9.23 11.47 -9.17
N CYS A 443 -7.99 10.97 -9.12
CA CYS A 443 -7.71 9.55 -9.16
C CYS A 443 -7.49 9.05 -7.73
N HIS A 444 -8.35 8.16 -7.30
CA HIS A 444 -8.26 7.55 -5.98
C HIS A 444 -7.92 6.07 -6.04
N ASP A 445 -7.63 5.53 -7.23
CA ASP A 445 -7.43 4.11 -7.52
C ASP A 445 -5.96 3.73 -7.83
N GLY A 446 -5.02 4.70 -7.76
CA GLY A 446 -3.58 4.44 -7.90
C GLY A 446 -3.10 4.24 -9.32
N LYS A 447 -3.96 4.50 -10.29
CA LYS A 447 -3.61 4.45 -11.70
C LYS A 447 -2.62 5.52 -12.07
N GLU A 448 -1.88 5.24 -13.14
CA GLU A 448 -1.30 6.32 -13.90
C GLU A 448 -2.42 7.20 -14.44
N PRO A 449 -2.24 8.52 -14.43
CA PRO A 449 -3.16 9.40 -15.09
C PRO A 449 -3.14 9.04 -16.58
N ASP A 450 -4.27 8.57 -17.11
CA ASP A 450 -4.47 8.36 -18.57
C ASP A 450 -4.23 9.67 -19.34
N ARG A 451 -4.26 10.80 -18.63
CA ARG A 451 -4.02 12.14 -19.14
C ARG A 451 -2.59 12.60 -18.88
N ASN A 452 -1.96 13.04 -19.96
CA ASN A 452 -0.66 13.69 -19.89
C ASN A 452 -0.76 14.99 -19.05
N PHE A 453 0.20 15.18 -18.16
CA PHE A 453 0.42 16.44 -17.45
C PHE A 453 0.99 17.46 -18.44
N VAL A 454 0.10 18.06 -19.25
CA VAL A 454 0.47 19.08 -20.22
C VAL A 454 0.67 20.41 -19.48
N SER A 455 1.68 21.19 -19.84
CA SER A 455 2.07 22.42 -19.11
C SER A 455 0.95 23.45 -18.89
N ASN A 456 -0.09 23.44 -19.73
CA ASN A 456 -1.24 24.33 -19.65
C ASN A 456 -2.40 23.80 -18.78
N SER A 457 -2.33 22.55 -18.31
CA SER A 457 -3.36 21.97 -17.45
C SER A 457 -3.29 22.56 -16.04
N ARG A 458 -4.45 22.63 -15.40
CA ARG A 458 -4.65 23.19 -14.06
C ARG A 458 -4.78 22.05 -13.05
N LEU A 459 -4.12 22.19 -11.91
CA LEU A 459 -4.19 21.24 -10.80
C LEU A 459 -4.99 21.84 -9.67
N LEU A 460 -5.76 21.00 -8.99
CA LEU A 460 -6.47 21.37 -7.77
C LEU A 460 -6.02 20.45 -6.63
N ILE A 461 -5.54 21.02 -5.54
CA ILE A 461 -5.37 20.26 -4.29
C ILE A 461 -6.76 19.81 -3.84
N HIS A 462 -6.93 18.57 -3.42
CA HIS A 462 -8.26 18.09 -3.02
C HIS A 462 -8.84 18.95 -1.88
N PRO A 463 -10.10 19.44 -1.98
CA PRO A 463 -10.68 20.41 -1.02
C PRO A 463 -10.69 19.95 0.44
N CYS A 464 -10.86 18.65 0.67
CA CYS A 464 -10.73 18.07 2.01
C CYS A 464 -9.39 18.34 2.73
N TYR A 465 -8.30 18.71 2.05
CA TYR A 465 -6.99 18.99 2.67
C TYR A 465 -6.68 20.49 2.88
N TRP A 466 -7.53 21.38 2.38
CA TRP A 466 -7.25 22.83 2.34
C TRP A 466 -7.03 23.45 3.71
N LEU A 467 -7.90 23.11 4.66
CA LEU A 467 -7.83 23.62 6.01
C LEU A 467 -6.61 23.10 6.78
N ALA A 468 -6.19 21.86 6.52
CA ALA A 468 -4.97 21.29 7.09
C ALA A 468 -3.71 21.96 6.55
N LEU A 469 -3.71 22.32 5.26
CA LEU A 469 -2.61 23.00 4.58
C LEU A 469 -2.64 24.52 4.76
N GLY A 470 -3.71 25.08 5.33
CA GLY A 470 -3.89 26.52 5.49
C GLY A 470 -3.82 27.26 4.15
N THR A 471 -4.45 26.72 3.10
CA THR A 471 -4.45 27.34 1.77
C THR A 471 -5.08 28.74 1.79
N SER A 472 -4.59 29.63 0.93
CA SER A 472 -4.92 31.07 0.97
C SER A 472 -6.32 31.44 0.44
N GLN A 473 -7.07 30.46 -0.09
CA GLN A 473 -8.50 30.59 -0.39
C GLN A 473 -9.31 29.66 0.52
N SER A 474 -10.36 30.23 1.11
CA SER A 474 -11.42 29.53 1.84
C SER A 474 -12.63 29.16 0.96
N GLU A 475 -12.75 29.76 -0.24
CA GLU A 475 -13.93 29.59 -1.11
C GLU A 475 -13.54 29.10 -2.51
N LEU A 476 -13.97 27.88 -2.84
CA LEU A 476 -14.19 27.46 -4.23
C LEU A 476 -15.27 28.34 -4.82
N LYS A 477 -15.06 28.86 -6.04
CA LYS A 477 -16.19 29.30 -6.85
C LYS A 477 -17.12 28.09 -7.05
N LEU A 478 -18.42 28.27 -6.85
CA LEU A 478 -19.40 27.18 -6.95
C LEU A 478 -19.24 26.39 -8.25
N ASP A 479 -18.91 27.10 -9.32
CA ASP A 479 -18.73 26.64 -10.70
C ASP A 479 -17.63 25.58 -10.84
N GLU A 480 -16.53 25.68 -10.07
CA GLU A 480 -15.40 24.72 -10.11
C GLU A 480 -15.69 23.46 -9.28
N ALA A 481 -16.68 23.53 -8.39
CA ALA A 481 -17.08 22.45 -7.50
C ALA A 481 -18.24 21.60 -8.06
N GLU A 482 -18.95 22.06 -9.12
CA GLU A 482 -20.08 21.33 -9.71
C GLU A 482 -19.70 19.97 -10.31
N GLU A 483 -18.42 19.76 -10.62
CA GLU A 483 -18.01 18.66 -11.49
C GLU A 483 -16.80 17.86 -10.97
N ILE A 484 -16.50 17.93 -9.66
CA ILE A 484 -15.46 17.07 -9.06
C ILE A 484 -15.87 15.60 -9.25
N HIS A 485 -15.24 14.94 -10.21
CA HIS A 485 -15.49 13.55 -10.56
C HIS A 485 -14.32 12.71 -10.05
N ASP A 486 -14.61 11.86 -9.09
CA ASP A 486 -13.73 10.74 -8.79
C ASP A 486 -13.86 9.74 -9.95
N GLU A 487 -12.80 9.54 -10.73
CA GLU A 487 -12.78 8.49 -11.75
C GLU A 487 -12.72 7.12 -11.04
N TYR A 488 -13.67 6.25 -11.38
CA TYR A 488 -13.74 4.85 -10.92
C TYR A 488 -13.54 3.85 -12.08
N ASP A 489 -13.36 4.34 -13.31
CA ASP A 489 -13.28 3.53 -14.52
C ASP A 489 -11.92 2.87 -14.67
N ILE A 490 -11.96 1.55 -14.93
CA ILE A 490 -11.00 0.44 -14.95
C ILE A 490 -10.10 0.07 -16.17
N GLU A 491 -8.98 0.74 -16.47
CA GLU A 491 -7.75 0.04 -16.92
C GLU A 491 -6.68 0.06 -15.81
N VAL A 492 -6.29 -1.11 -15.28
CA VAL A 492 -5.30 -1.21 -14.18
C VAL A 492 -3.87 -1.18 -14.72
N SER A 493 -3.08 -0.21 -14.26
CA SER A 493 -1.64 -0.39 -14.08
C SER A 493 -1.27 -0.09 -12.63
N SER A 494 -0.58 -1.03 -11.98
CA SER A 494 -0.16 -0.99 -10.57
C SER A 494 1.07 -0.12 -10.35
N ALA A 495 1.03 1.07 -10.94
CA ALA A 495 2.14 1.94 -11.23
C ALA A 495 2.73 2.62 -9.99
N SER A 496 3.25 1.90 -8.99
CA SER A 496 3.85 2.53 -7.80
C SER A 496 5.04 1.76 -7.26
N THR A 497 4.75 0.56 -6.75
CA THR A 497 5.74 -0.46 -6.43
C THR A 497 6.30 -1.05 -7.72
N GLU A 498 5.44 -1.28 -8.73
CA GLU A 498 5.92 -1.56 -10.08
C GLU A 498 6.68 -0.38 -10.63
N GLN A 499 6.24 0.87 -10.48
CA GLN A 499 7.05 2.02 -10.90
C GLN A 499 8.41 2.04 -10.20
N ARG A 500 8.50 1.82 -8.89
CA ARG A 500 9.79 1.70 -8.18
C ARG A 500 10.62 0.53 -8.71
N ASN A 501 10.02 -0.65 -8.91
CA ASN A 501 10.70 -1.84 -9.43
C ASN A 501 11.08 -1.72 -10.91
N GLN A 502 10.26 -1.06 -11.71
CA GLN A 502 10.43 -0.72 -13.11
C GLN A 502 11.50 0.34 -13.24
N ARG A 503 11.52 1.38 -12.40
CA ARG A 503 12.58 2.40 -12.38
C ARG A 503 13.91 1.80 -11.95
N ILE A 504 13.93 0.98 -10.90
CA ILE A 504 15.13 0.20 -10.55
C ILE A 504 15.48 -0.78 -11.68
N GLY A 505 14.49 -1.35 -12.36
CA GLY A 505 14.68 -2.24 -13.52
C GLY A 505 15.26 -1.53 -14.73
N ALA A 506 14.77 -0.34 -15.06
CA ALA A 506 15.23 0.54 -16.11
C ALA A 506 16.65 1.02 -15.80
N LEU A 507 16.94 1.39 -14.54
CA LEU A 507 18.31 1.70 -14.11
C LEU A 507 19.24 0.49 -14.29
N LEU A 508 18.79 -0.73 -13.99
CA LEU A 508 19.59 -1.94 -14.23
C LEU A 508 19.77 -2.23 -15.73
N GLN A 509 18.77 -1.93 -16.56
CA GLN A 509 18.84 -2.09 -18.01
C GLN A 509 19.74 -1.03 -18.66
N GLU A 510 19.68 0.23 -18.19
CA GLU A 510 20.55 1.34 -18.60
C GLU A 510 22.03 0.91 -18.51
N LEU A 511 22.43 0.24 -17.42
CA LEU A 511 23.80 -0.26 -17.28
C LEU A 511 24.22 -1.28 -18.36
N ALA A 512 23.28 -2.12 -18.81
CA ALA A 512 23.52 -3.14 -19.82
C ALA A 512 23.68 -2.53 -21.22
N GLU A 513 23.06 -1.36 -21.46
CA GLU A 513 23.11 -0.63 -22.72
C GLU A 513 24.35 0.27 -22.83
N ILE A 514 24.94 0.69 -21.71
CA ILE A 514 26.15 1.51 -21.71
C ILE A 514 27.36 0.68 -22.20
N PRO A 515 28.10 1.11 -23.26
CA PRO A 515 29.27 0.40 -23.75
C PRO A 515 30.46 0.51 -22.77
N GLU A 516 31.27 -0.55 -22.62
CA GLU A 516 32.52 -0.50 -21.86
C GLU A 516 33.57 0.37 -22.59
N GLY A 517 34.44 1.04 -21.81
CA GLY A 517 35.51 1.90 -22.30
C GLY A 517 35.14 3.39 -22.37
N GLN A 518 35.96 4.15 -23.10
CA GLN A 518 35.77 5.59 -23.29
C GLN A 518 34.39 5.98 -23.87
N PRO A 519 33.82 5.26 -24.86
CA PRO A 519 32.55 5.65 -25.48
C PRO A 519 31.37 5.78 -24.51
N GLY A 520 31.34 4.98 -23.43
CA GLY A 520 30.25 5.00 -22.43
C GLY A 520 30.69 5.53 -21.07
N ALA A 521 31.85 6.16 -20.95
CA ALA A 521 32.42 6.54 -19.66
C ALA A 521 31.55 7.57 -18.91
N VAL A 522 31.05 8.58 -19.63
CA VAL A 522 30.18 9.64 -19.06
C VAL A 522 28.85 9.06 -18.59
N ASP A 523 28.24 8.19 -19.39
CA ASP A 523 26.98 7.54 -19.04
C ASP A 523 27.15 6.61 -17.85
N PHE A 524 28.26 5.85 -17.80
CA PHE A 524 28.59 4.99 -16.66
C PHE A 524 28.80 5.79 -15.37
N GLU A 525 29.41 6.97 -15.46
CA GLU A 525 29.61 7.86 -14.30
C GLU A 525 28.28 8.42 -13.79
N SER A 526 27.41 8.88 -14.70
CA SER A 526 26.04 9.31 -14.37
C SER A 526 25.24 8.18 -13.71
N TRP A 527 25.35 6.97 -14.26
CA TRP A 527 24.71 5.78 -13.70
C TRP A 527 25.24 5.46 -12.30
N CYS A 528 26.56 5.49 -12.09
CA CYS A 528 27.18 5.26 -10.79
C CYS A 528 26.70 6.30 -9.76
N LEU A 529 26.56 7.56 -10.14
CA LEU A 529 26.03 8.60 -9.27
C LEU A 529 24.61 8.26 -8.78
N LYS A 530 23.70 7.90 -9.69
CA LYS A 530 22.33 7.47 -9.35
C LYS A 530 22.37 6.26 -8.42
N ALA A 531 23.17 5.25 -8.76
CA ALA A 531 23.28 4.02 -7.98
C ALA A 531 23.80 4.26 -6.56
N ILE A 532 24.87 5.06 -6.42
CA ILE A 532 25.49 5.41 -5.12
C ILE A 532 24.49 6.19 -4.25
N LYS A 533 23.77 7.17 -4.81
CA LYS A 533 22.73 7.91 -4.08
C LYS A 533 21.65 6.99 -3.50
N ILE A 534 21.15 6.04 -4.29
CA ILE A 534 20.09 5.10 -3.87
C ILE A 534 20.63 4.10 -2.83
N ILE A 535 21.78 3.49 -3.09
CA ILE A 535 22.35 2.43 -2.23
C ILE A 535 22.77 2.98 -0.87
N PHE A 536 23.40 4.16 -0.85
CA PHE A 536 23.95 4.79 0.35
C PHE A 536 23.07 5.91 0.92
N ALA A 537 21.80 5.97 0.52
CA ALA A 537 20.81 6.89 1.06
C ALA A 537 20.78 6.85 2.60
N GLY A 538 20.87 8.03 3.23
CA GLY A 538 20.92 8.20 4.68
C GLY A 538 22.27 7.90 5.33
N SER A 539 23.23 7.32 4.60
CA SER A 539 24.61 7.14 5.09
C SER A 539 25.58 8.20 4.54
N LEU A 540 25.35 8.59 3.29
CA LEU A 540 26.07 9.68 2.62
C LEU A 540 25.09 10.81 2.28
N CYS A 541 25.55 12.07 2.40
CA CYS A 541 24.85 13.25 1.89
C CYS A 541 25.76 14.01 0.90
N ASN A 542 25.23 15.04 0.22
CA ASN A 542 25.94 15.87 -0.75
C ASN A 542 26.68 15.08 -1.83
N VAL A 543 26.10 13.96 -2.28
CA VAL A 543 26.72 13.11 -3.31
C VAL A 543 26.64 13.80 -4.65
N GLN A 544 27.79 14.20 -5.19
CA GLN A 544 27.89 15.00 -6.41
C GLN A 544 29.00 14.52 -7.34
N ILE A 545 28.77 14.70 -8.63
CA ILE A 545 29.75 14.46 -9.69
C ILE A 545 30.65 15.69 -9.84
N HIS A 546 31.96 15.47 -9.95
CA HIS A 546 32.97 16.49 -10.18
C HIS A 546 32.81 17.73 -9.27
N PRO A 547 32.95 17.59 -7.93
CA PRO A 547 32.83 18.72 -7.00
C PRO A 547 33.85 19.84 -7.26
N ASN A 548 34.90 19.55 -8.03
CA ASN A 548 36.02 20.44 -8.32
C ASN A 548 36.31 20.57 -9.82
N LYS A 549 35.28 20.75 -10.66
CA LYS A 549 35.37 20.90 -12.13
C LYS A 549 36.46 21.88 -12.63
N CYS A 550 36.89 22.84 -11.82
CA CYS A 550 37.91 23.83 -12.18
C CYS A 550 39.30 23.58 -11.55
N GLY A 551 39.51 22.44 -10.88
CA GLY A 551 40.78 22.08 -10.24
C GLY A 551 41.68 21.23 -11.13
N LEU A 552 42.99 21.27 -10.88
CA LEU A 552 44.01 20.46 -11.58
C LEU A 552 43.82 18.94 -11.45
N GLN A 553 43.00 18.50 -10.49
CA GLN A 553 42.81 17.10 -10.11
C GLN A 553 41.32 16.82 -9.91
N GLN A 554 40.58 16.67 -11.02
CA GLN A 554 39.14 16.41 -11.00
C GLN A 554 38.85 15.05 -10.36
N ARG A 555 37.92 15.04 -9.40
CA ARG A 555 37.41 13.82 -8.76
C ARG A 555 36.13 13.41 -9.46
N ASP A 556 35.85 12.12 -9.55
CA ASP A 556 34.66 11.63 -10.23
C ASP A 556 33.41 11.87 -9.38
N ILE A 557 33.21 11.12 -8.29
CA ILE A 557 32.06 11.30 -7.39
C ILE A 557 32.54 11.47 -5.95
N VAL A 558 31.95 12.44 -5.24
CA VAL A 558 32.24 12.67 -3.81
C VAL A 558 30.95 12.74 -3.01
N GLY A 559 30.94 12.10 -1.84
CA GLY A 559 29.85 12.20 -0.86
C GLY A 559 30.36 12.46 0.55
N THR A 560 29.61 13.22 1.34
CA THR A 560 29.91 13.46 2.75
C THR A 560 29.40 12.30 3.61
N ASN A 561 30.31 11.69 4.36
CA ASN A 561 30.01 10.63 5.32
C ASN A 561 29.33 11.19 6.57
N LEU A 562 28.14 10.68 6.89
CA LEU A 562 27.37 11.07 8.08
C LEU A 562 27.74 10.27 9.34
N GLY A 563 28.41 9.13 9.21
CA GLY A 563 28.77 8.29 10.36
C GLY A 563 27.57 7.61 11.04
N GLU A 564 26.46 7.40 10.32
CA GLU A 564 25.23 6.84 10.90
C GLU A 564 25.35 5.35 11.25
N THR A 565 26.11 4.59 10.45
CA THR A 565 26.23 3.13 10.61
C THR A 565 27.60 2.70 11.12
N LYS A 566 27.73 1.46 11.62
CA LYS A 566 29.01 0.93 12.13
C LYS A 566 30.12 0.95 11.07
N PHE A 567 29.79 0.64 9.82
CA PHE A 567 30.75 0.71 8.71
C PHE A 567 31.21 2.14 8.48
N TRP A 568 30.27 3.08 8.37
CA TRP A 568 30.58 4.48 8.08
C TRP A 568 31.28 5.21 9.23
N LYS A 569 31.00 4.85 10.49
CA LYS A 569 31.80 5.27 11.65
C LYS A 569 33.24 4.78 11.57
N ARG A 570 33.44 3.49 11.24
CA ARG A 570 34.78 2.93 11.02
C ARG A 570 35.56 3.70 9.95
N ILE A 571 34.91 4.07 8.84
CA ILE A 571 35.53 4.89 7.79
C ILE A 571 35.95 6.28 8.32
N GLN A 572 35.08 6.92 9.09
CA GLN A 572 35.33 8.23 9.66
C GLN A 572 36.43 8.22 10.73
N GLU A 573 36.44 7.22 11.60
CA GLU A 573 37.34 7.11 12.75
C GLU A 573 38.70 6.51 12.38
N ASP A 574 38.72 5.32 11.77
CA ASP A 574 39.96 4.58 11.48
C ASP A 574 40.73 5.20 10.30
N TYR A 575 40.01 5.68 9.29
CA TYR A 575 40.59 6.19 8.05
C TYR A 575 40.52 7.73 7.94
N GLN A 576 39.95 8.40 8.94
CA GLN A 576 39.85 9.87 9.01
C GLN A 576 39.19 10.48 7.76
N THR A 577 38.29 9.74 7.10
CA THR A 577 37.67 10.17 5.85
C THR A 577 36.24 10.66 6.10
N ARG A 578 36.05 11.97 5.96
CA ARG A 578 34.73 12.62 6.01
C ARG A 578 34.13 12.81 4.62
N GLN A 579 34.95 13.10 3.61
CA GLN A 579 34.54 13.18 2.21
C GLN A 579 34.99 11.91 1.48
N ILE A 580 34.04 11.04 1.17
CA ILE A 580 34.30 9.77 0.48
C ILE A 580 34.46 10.03 -1.02
N ILE A 581 35.54 9.53 -1.60
CA ILE A 581 35.76 9.57 -3.05
C ILE A 581 35.38 8.22 -3.66
N PHE A 582 34.57 8.26 -4.71
CA PHE A 582 34.32 7.17 -5.63
C PHE A 582 34.92 7.52 -6.98
N GLU A 583 36.01 6.84 -7.34
CA GLU A 583 36.68 6.97 -8.63
C GLU A 583 36.09 5.94 -9.60
N ILE A 584 35.56 6.39 -10.74
CA ILE A 584 34.74 5.60 -11.64
C ILE A 584 35.52 5.21 -12.88
N LYS A 585 35.68 3.91 -13.11
CA LYS A 585 36.38 3.37 -14.28
C LYS A 585 35.45 2.47 -15.09
N ASN A 586 35.06 2.92 -16.27
CA ASN A 586 34.20 2.15 -17.18
C ASN A 586 34.96 1.01 -17.90
N TYR A 587 35.84 0.30 -17.21
CA TYR A 587 36.61 -0.84 -17.72
C TYR A 587 36.97 -1.76 -16.55
N ARG A 588 37.47 -2.95 -16.86
CA ARG A 588 37.64 -4.03 -15.87
C ARG A 588 38.99 -4.00 -15.17
N GLU A 589 40.07 -3.81 -15.93
CA GLU A 589 41.44 -3.92 -15.42
C GLU A 589 41.97 -2.55 -15.00
N LEU A 590 42.30 -2.39 -13.71
CA LEU A 590 42.97 -1.18 -13.22
C LEU A 590 44.48 -1.27 -13.44
N GLY A 591 45.11 -0.13 -13.71
CA GLY A 591 46.56 0.02 -13.81
C GLY A 591 47.18 0.74 -12.61
N ALA A 592 48.50 0.89 -12.62
CA ALA A 592 49.22 1.64 -11.58
C ALA A 592 48.93 3.15 -11.59
N ALA A 593 48.53 3.69 -12.75
CA ALA A 593 48.27 5.13 -12.90
C ALA A 593 47.06 5.57 -12.06
N GLU A 594 46.02 4.75 -12.02
CA GLU A 594 44.79 4.97 -11.27
C GLU A 594 45.04 5.00 -9.76
N TYR A 595 45.89 4.09 -9.25
CA TYR A 595 46.27 4.10 -7.83
C TYR A 595 47.07 5.35 -7.46
N ARG A 596 47.97 5.81 -8.35
CA ARG A 596 48.72 7.06 -8.15
C ARG A 596 47.80 8.28 -8.19
N GLN A 597 46.83 8.28 -9.10
CA GLN A 597 45.81 9.33 -9.22
C GLN A 597 45.02 9.46 -7.91
N VAL A 598 44.43 8.37 -7.40
CA VAL A 598 43.66 8.39 -6.15
C VAL A 598 44.54 8.73 -4.93
N ASN A 599 45.79 8.27 -4.89
CA ASN A 599 46.73 8.65 -3.82
C ASN A 599 46.85 10.19 -3.70
N SER A 600 46.90 10.89 -4.84
CA SER A 600 46.99 12.35 -4.85
C SER A 600 45.75 13.05 -4.28
N TYR A 601 44.59 12.39 -4.32
CA TYR A 601 43.32 12.95 -3.85
C TYR A 601 43.08 12.79 -2.35
N LEU A 602 43.69 11.76 -1.75
CA LEU A 602 43.52 11.38 -0.36
C LEU A 602 44.37 12.25 0.57
N CYS A 603 43.84 13.42 0.92
CA CYS A 603 44.41 14.34 1.89
C CYS A 603 43.30 15.13 2.60
N ASN A 604 43.63 15.73 3.75
CA ASN A 604 42.72 16.57 4.53
C ASN A 604 41.38 15.86 4.79
N GLU A 605 40.25 16.46 4.42
CA GLU A 605 38.89 15.93 4.65
C GLU A 605 38.58 14.64 3.89
N TYR A 606 39.34 14.33 2.83
CA TYR A 606 39.24 13.08 2.07
C TYR A 606 39.97 11.91 2.74
N GLY A 607 40.71 12.18 3.82
CA GLY A 607 41.32 11.17 4.69
C GLY A 607 42.20 10.15 3.97
N ARG A 608 42.05 8.88 4.32
CA ARG A 608 42.95 7.78 3.91
C ARG A 608 42.26 6.65 3.17
N ILE A 609 40.97 6.76 2.86
CA ILE A 609 40.26 5.72 2.09
C ILE A 609 39.43 6.28 0.94
N ALA A 610 39.47 5.60 -0.19
CA ALA A 610 38.61 5.83 -1.37
C ALA A 610 38.11 4.51 -1.96
N PHE A 611 37.13 4.61 -2.87
CA PHE A 611 36.59 3.47 -3.58
C PHE A 611 36.83 3.61 -5.08
N PHE A 612 37.25 2.53 -5.73
CA PHE A 612 37.12 2.39 -7.18
C PHE A 612 35.77 1.75 -7.49
N VAL A 613 35.05 2.26 -8.49
CA VAL A 613 33.89 1.59 -9.08
C VAL A 613 34.24 1.18 -10.50
N THR A 614 34.24 -0.12 -10.79
CA THR A 614 34.73 -0.66 -12.07
C THR A 614 33.72 -1.57 -12.76
N ARG A 615 33.96 -1.89 -14.04
CA ARG A 615 33.17 -2.89 -14.80
C ARG A 615 33.55 -4.35 -14.50
N ASP A 616 34.45 -4.59 -13.55
CA ASP A 616 34.86 -5.93 -13.16
C ASP A 616 33.66 -6.75 -12.65
N HIS A 617 33.75 -8.08 -12.71
CA HIS A 617 32.71 -8.99 -12.24
C HIS A 617 32.78 -9.26 -10.74
N ASN A 618 33.91 -8.93 -10.10
CA ASN A 618 34.14 -9.18 -8.68
C ASN A 618 34.84 -8.00 -7.99
N ASN A 619 34.74 -7.96 -6.67
CA ASN A 619 35.35 -6.93 -5.83
C ASN A 619 36.78 -7.31 -5.37
N ASN A 620 37.26 -8.50 -5.72
CA ASN A 620 38.57 -8.99 -5.28
C ASN A 620 39.69 -8.39 -6.13
N LEU A 621 40.84 -8.13 -5.52
CA LEU A 621 42.01 -7.68 -6.26
C LEU A 621 42.61 -8.84 -7.07
N SER A 622 43.03 -8.55 -8.30
CA SER A 622 43.77 -9.48 -9.15
C SER A 622 45.11 -9.88 -8.50
N LYS A 623 45.44 -11.17 -8.61
CA LYS A 623 46.70 -11.71 -8.09
C LYS A 623 47.88 -11.03 -8.79
N ASP A 624 48.92 -10.71 -8.01
CA ASP A 624 50.23 -10.17 -8.41
C ASP A 624 50.28 -8.74 -8.99
N LYS A 625 49.19 -8.16 -9.51
CA LYS A 625 49.19 -6.75 -9.99
C LYS A 625 48.54 -5.80 -8.99
N GLU A 626 47.21 -5.79 -8.91
CA GLU A 626 46.46 -4.86 -8.06
C GLU A 626 46.79 -5.02 -6.57
N ILE A 627 47.03 -6.26 -6.10
CA ILE A 627 47.46 -6.50 -4.72
C ILE A 627 48.79 -5.80 -4.42
N ASN A 628 49.74 -5.79 -5.36
CA ASN A 628 51.03 -5.16 -5.14
C ASN A 628 50.91 -3.63 -5.07
N TRP A 629 50.13 -3.01 -5.94
CA TRP A 629 49.88 -1.56 -5.88
C TRP A 629 49.08 -1.15 -4.64
N ALA A 630 48.09 -1.95 -4.23
CA ALA A 630 47.35 -1.72 -2.99
C ALA A 630 48.25 -1.83 -1.75
N LYS A 631 49.18 -2.81 -1.73
CA LYS A 631 50.18 -2.95 -0.68
C LYS A 631 51.16 -1.79 -0.65
N GLU A 632 51.68 -1.38 -1.81
CA GLU A 632 52.58 -0.23 -1.94
C GLU A 632 51.91 1.03 -1.37
N LEU A 633 50.69 1.33 -1.83
CA LEU A 633 49.91 2.48 -1.36
C LEU A 633 49.67 2.44 0.16
N PHE A 634 49.34 1.27 0.72
CA PHE A 634 49.09 1.13 2.15
C PHE A 634 50.37 1.19 2.98
N ASN A 635 51.46 0.55 2.54
CA ASN A 635 52.71 0.51 3.29
C ASN A 635 53.37 1.88 3.33
N ASP A 636 53.45 2.54 2.17
CA ASP A 636 54.21 3.77 1.98
C ASP A 636 53.43 5.01 2.41
N HIS A 637 52.11 5.00 2.24
CA HIS A 637 51.27 6.17 2.50
C HIS A 637 50.17 5.96 3.55
N LYS A 638 50.00 4.74 4.07
CA LYS A 638 48.90 4.39 5.00
C LYS A 638 47.52 4.72 4.45
N LYS A 639 47.36 4.60 3.12
CA LYS A 639 46.12 4.84 2.38
C LYS A 639 45.56 3.53 1.83
N LEU A 640 44.25 3.46 1.75
CA LEU A 640 43.51 2.29 1.30
C LEU A 640 42.61 2.67 0.12
N VAL A 641 42.58 1.83 -0.91
CA VAL A 641 41.58 1.95 -1.98
C VAL A 641 40.87 0.63 -2.16
N VAL A 642 39.54 0.66 -2.08
CA VAL A 642 38.68 -0.53 -2.11
C VAL A 642 37.99 -0.62 -3.46
N LYS A 643 38.08 -1.78 -4.11
CA LYS A 643 37.44 -2.02 -5.41
C LYS A 643 36.00 -2.49 -5.23
N LEU A 644 35.06 -1.79 -5.86
CA LEU A 644 33.66 -2.16 -5.99
C LEU A 644 33.34 -2.39 -7.47
N SER A 645 32.70 -3.51 -7.78
CA SER A 645 32.22 -3.82 -9.13
C SER A 645 30.87 -3.16 -9.42
N ALA A 646 30.58 -2.92 -10.69
CA ALA A 646 29.23 -2.57 -11.15
C ALA A 646 28.20 -3.64 -10.70
N LYS A 647 28.57 -4.93 -10.72
CA LYS A 647 27.73 -6.03 -10.21
C LYS A 647 27.42 -5.91 -8.72
N PHE A 648 28.33 -5.37 -7.91
CA PHE A 648 28.05 -5.10 -6.50
C PHE A 648 26.96 -4.03 -6.38
N LEU A 649 27.04 -2.95 -7.15
CA LEU A 649 26.01 -1.91 -7.17
C LEU A 649 24.67 -2.47 -7.68
N GLU A 650 24.66 -3.24 -8.77
CA GLU A 650 23.46 -3.93 -9.28
C GLU A 650 22.80 -4.81 -8.22
N LYS A 651 23.59 -5.64 -7.52
CA LYS A 651 23.11 -6.53 -6.45
C LYS A 651 22.42 -5.73 -5.35
N HIS A 652 22.97 -4.60 -4.95
CA HIS A 652 22.40 -3.78 -3.88
C HIS A 652 21.23 -2.90 -4.35
N LEU A 653 21.19 -2.47 -5.62
CA LEU A 653 20.01 -1.87 -6.25
C LEU A 653 18.83 -2.87 -6.30
N ARG A 654 19.08 -4.12 -6.68
CA ARG A 654 18.06 -5.18 -6.65
C ARG A 654 17.51 -5.40 -5.24
N LYS A 655 18.37 -5.35 -4.22
CA LYS A 655 17.95 -5.42 -2.81
C LYS A 655 17.16 -4.18 -2.36
N ALA A 656 17.38 -3.01 -2.96
CA ALA A 656 16.61 -1.80 -2.68
C ALA A 656 15.14 -1.85 -3.15
N ARG A 657 14.76 -2.89 -3.92
CA ARG A 657 13.37 -3.24 -4.25
C ARG A 657 12.58 -3.75 -3.04
N SER A 658 13.26 -4.35 -2.06
CA SER A 658 12.65 -4.93 -0.85
C SER A 658 13.40 -4.45 0.40
N PRO A 659 12.98 -3.33 1.02
CA PRO A 659 13.74 -2.65 2.09
C PRO A 659 13.97 -3.47 3.38
N GLN A 660 13.33 -4.63 3.53
CA GLN A 660 13.26 -5.42 4.77
C GLN A 660 14.62 -5.94 5.33
N LYS A 661 15.75 -5.78 4.62
CA LYS A 661 17.09 -6.20 5.10
C LYS A 661 18.05 -5.01 5.27
N HIS A 662 17.87 -4.26 6.36
CA HIS A 662 18.57 -2.99 6.61
C HIS A 662 20.12 -3.08 6.67
N ASP A 663 20.72 -4.24 6.99
CA ASP A 663 22.16 -4.36 7.27
C ASP A 663 23.01 -5.09 6.22
N ALA A 664 22.41 -5.58 5.13
CA ALA A 664 23.13 -6.48 4.21
C ALA A 664 24.31 -5.81 3.48
N LEU A 665 24.20 -4.51 3.19
CA LEU A 665 25.23 -3.70 2.54
C LEU A 665 26.45 -3.49 3.45
N ASP A 666 26.21 -3.01 4.66
CA ASP A 666 27.26 -2.69 5.62
C ASP A 666 28.02 -3.93 6.08
N LYS A 667 27.35 -5.07 6.23
CA LYS A 667 28.00 -6.34 6.52
C LYS A 667 28.95 -6.75 5.40
N GLU A 668 28.51 -6.61 4.15
CA GLU A 668 29.31 -6.96 2.97
C GLU A 668 30.53 -6.03 2.82
N LEU A 669 30.35 -4.72 3.03
CA LEU A 669 31.44 -3.75 3.00
C LEU A 669 32.44 -3.93 4.16
N ASN A 670 31.97 -4.24 5.37
CA ASN A 670 32.88 -4.58 6.47
C ASN A 670 33.70 -5.84 6.19
N ASN A 671 33.07 -6.88 5.66
CA ASN A 671 33.78 -8.11 5.26
C ASN A 671 34.82 -7.83 4.18
N LEU A 672 34.53 -6.90 3.26
CA LEU A 672 35.49 -6.49 2.23
C LEU A 672 36.69 -5.77 2.86
N LEU A 673 36.49 -4.81 3.76
CA LEU A 673 37.60 -4.17 4.50
C LEU A 673 38.42 -5.16 5.33
N ASP A 674 37.77 -6.12 5.96
CA ASP A 674 38.44 -7.17 6.72
C ASP A 674 39.27 -8.09 5.82
N THR A 675 38.81 -8.35 4.59
CA THR A 675 39.60 -9.08 3.57
C THR A 675 40.84 -8.29 3.19
N TYR A 676 40.70 -6.98 2.94
CA TYR A 676 41.86 -6.13 2.65
C TYR A 676 42.88 -6.15 3.79
N SER A 677 42.44 -5.93 5.04
CA SER A 677 43.34 -5.88 6.20
C SER A 677 43.96 -7.25 6.56
N ARG A 678 43.19 -8.34 6.50
CA ARG A 678 43.61 -9.68 6.96
C ARG A 678 44.15 -10.59 5.87
N GLN A 679 43.98 -10.28 4.60
CA GLN A 679 44.47 -11.15 3.51
C GLN A 679 45.37 -10.40 2.55
N TYR A 680 44.97 -9.20 2.10
CA TYR A 680 45.71 -8.49 1.06
C TYR A 680 46.87 -7.68 1.64
N LEU A 681 46.71 -7.04 2.79
CA LEU A 681 47.69 -6.11 3.35
C LEU A 681 48.63 -6.72 4.38
N ILE A 682 48.59 -8.05 4.58
CA ILE A 682 49.55 -8.73 5.45
C ILE A 682 50.95 -8.64 4.81
N THR A 683 51.84 -7.94 5.50
CA THR A 683 53.28 -8.04 5.28
C THR A 683 53.71 -9.40 5.85
N LYS A 684 54.09 -10.36 5.00
CA LYS A 684 54.81 -11.53 5.49
C LYS A 684 56.14 -11.00 6.03
N TYR A 685 56.36 -11.08 7.34
CA TYR A 685 57.70 -10.99 7.90
C TYR A 685 58.52 -12.09 7.21
N LYS A 686 59.51 -11.67 6.42
CA LYS A 686 60.53 -12.57 5.89
C LYS A 686 61.58 -12.79 6.95
#